data_AF-R0ICC0-F1
#
_entry.id   AF-R0ICC0-F1
#
_cell.length_a   1.000
_cell.length_b   1.000
_cell.length_c   1.000
_cell.angle_alpha   90.00
_cell.angle_beta   90.00
_cell.angle_gamma   90.00
#
_symmetry.space_group_name_H-M   'P 1'
#
loop_
_entity.id
_entity.type
_entity.pdbx_description
1 polymer ?
#
loop_
_entity_poly.entity_id
_entity_poly.type
_entity_poly.pdbx_seq_one_letter_code
_entity_poly.pdbx_strand_id
1 'polypeptide(L)'
;LLQKITLKLECRKQPNKKMPVSVSKRRPRPSKKTETEKAEKTLKDPRTCCSNICSIFSRSVLYRVPLTILFLFFIYLWSTSTTVISGNVVHICISSRKLNDLYCLTAGSQPALRVPVNNFTKPVSEDVVRSNEEKNVLVLDQDGDKDFAKYETFTGERYLDKSMVGTSLNVLKNDTFTGERVSVLDQDSKSIHEENLGSVLDQDYSPKSEIDQELLVDWDPETGEERYRYFKSKDEDEETALKAVEKYLQIQRSWLSTGSNREKPGSCEGKGVYVYDLPSKFNKDLLGECSDMVPWANFCSYFKNDAFGELIENLGKGWFRTHQYSLEPIFHSRVLKHPCRVYDESQAKLFYVPFYGGIDVLRWHFKNVSEDVKDVLAIEVVKWLASKESWRKNAGKDHVFVLGKISWDFRRNNKFSWGSSLLEMQEMKNPTKLLIERHPWEANDIAIPHPTYFHPKTDDDIATWQNKIIGKSRKSLISFAGGARPGKPDSIRSILIDQCTSSPNQCRFLNCTDGGCDKPESVIELFRDSEFCLQPPGDSPTRKSIFDSLISGCIPVIFDPYSAYYQYTWHLPEDHRRYSVYINKEDVKKVKRVNVIEKLMSKTLREREDMRSYIVHELLPGLVYGDSNAKFERFRDAFDITMDSLLRKIAKTV
;
A
#
# COMPACT_ATOMS: atom_id res chain seq x y z
N LEU A 1 -23.46 4.62 -0.86
CA LEU A 1 -22.30 4.33 -1.72
C LEU A 1 -22.78 3.83 -3.08
N LEU A 2 -23.61 2.79 -3.15
CA LEU A 2 -24.45 2.49 -4.33
C LEU A 2 -25.31 3.68 -4.82
N GLN A 3 -25.79 4.52 -3.90
CA GLN A 3 -26.42 5.81 -4.24
C GLN A 3 -25.53 6.84 -4.98
N LYS A 4 -24.25 6.53 -5.28
CA LYS A 4 -23.40 7.29 -6.20
C LYS A 4 -23.26 6.61 -7.59
N ILE A 5 -23.85 5.44 -7.80
CA ILE A 5 -23.71 4.63 -9.03
C ILE A 5 -24.76 5.00 -10.10
N THR A 6 -25.93 5.50 -9.70
CA THR A 6 -27.04 5.89 -10.60
C THR A 6 -26.67 6.99 -11.61
N LEU A 7 -25.61 7.77 -11.39
CA LEU A 7 -25.15 8.86 -12.27
C LEU A 7 -24.32 8.40 -13.49
N LYS A 8 -24.32 7.09 -13.83
CA LYS A 8 -23.47 6.52 -14.89
C LYS A 8 -24.21 5.94 -16.10
N LEU A 9 -25.55 6.08 -16.20
CA LEU A 9 -26.36 5.46 -17.25
C LEU A 9 -26.97 6.41 -18.30
N GLU A 10 -26.98 7.72 -18.09
CA GLU A 10 -27.55 8.70 -19.05
C GLU A 10 -26.72 8.97 -20.32
N CYS A 11 -25.71 8.15 -20.65
CA CYS A 11 -24.82 8.39 -21.79
C CYS A 11 -24.56 7.16 -22.68
N ARG A 12 -25.63 6.61 -23.26
CA ARG A 12 -25.57 5.82 -24.51
C ARG A 12 -26.74 6.12 -25.47
N LYS A 13 -26.72 7.30 -26.10
CA LYS A 13 -27.27 7.50 -27.45
C LYS A 13 -26.33 8.39 -28.28
N GLN A 14 -25.79 7.84 -29.36
CA GLN A 14 -25.02 8.57 -30.38
C GLN A 14 -25.96 9.12 -31.49
N PRO A 15 -25.50 10.07 -32.32
CA PRO A 15 -26.38 10.99 -33.04
C PRO A 15 -26.67 10.59 -34.49
N ASN A 16 -27.70 11.18 -35.11
CA ASN A 16 -27.67 11.50 -36.55
C ASN A 16 -28.64 12.61 -37.01
N LYS A 17 -28.04 13.62 -37.66
CA LYS A 17 -28.48 14.36 -38.87
C LYS A 17 -29.70 15.32 -38.91
N LYS A 18 -29.34 16.55 -39.33
CA LYS A 18 -30.01 17.51 -40.26
C LYS A 18 -31.01 18.58 -39.73
N MET A 19 -30.46 19.80 -39.63
CA MET A 19 -30.92 21.12 -40.17
C MET A 19 -32.01 21.13 -41.28
N PRO A 20 -32.65 22.30 -41.64
CA PRO A 20 -32.37 23.72 -41.28
C PRO A 20 -33.61 24.67 -41.10
N VAL A 21 -33.39 26.02 -41.05
CA VAL A 21 -34.33 27.15 -41.38
C VAL A 21 -35.47 27.46 -40.37
N SER A 22 -35.93 28.70 -40.07
CA SER A 22 -35.32 30.07 -40.04
C SER A 22 -36.23 31.09 -39.29
N VAL A 23 -35.63 32.14 -38.70
CA VAL A 23 -36.06 33.57 -38.69
C VAL A 23 -37.55 33.95 -38.47
N SER A 24 -37.84 34.67 -37.36
CA SER A 24 -38.48 36.03 -37.31
C SER A 24 -38.82 36.39 -35.85
N LYS A 25 -38.19 37.38 -35.19
CA LYS A 25 -38.38 38.85 -35.19
C LYS A 25 -39.74 39.40 -34.66
N ARG A 26 -39.60 40.30 -33.65
CA ARG A 26 -40.46 41.43 -33.19
C ARG A 26 -41.49 41.23 -32.06
N ARG A 27 -41.12 41.81 -30.89
CA ARG A 27 -41.95 42.61 -29.93
C ARG A 27 -42.81 43.70 -30.67
N PRO A 28 -43.88 44.34 -30.11
CA PRO A 28 -43.88 44.92 -28.74
C PRO A 28 -45.20 45.26 -27.97
N ARG A 29 -45.08 45.40 -26.62
CA ARG A 29 -45.75 46.42 -25.73
C ARG A 29 -47.31 46.37 -25.57
N PRO A 30 -47.94 47.15 -24.63
CA PRO A 30 -47.76 47.12 -23.17
C PRO A 30 -49.10 47.33 -22.38
N SER A 31 -49.01 47.81 -21.13
CA SER A 31 -50.07 48.43 -20.27
C SER A 31 -50.73 47.49 -19.24
N LYS A 32 -50.72 47.85 -17.94
CA LYS A 32 -51.77 48.57 -17.14
C LYS A 32 -52.89 47.61 -16.67
N LYS A 33 -53.41 47.64 -15.42
CA LYS A 33 -53.14 48.44 -14.20
C LYS A 33 -53.96 47.84 -13.03
N THR A 34 -53.47 47.88 -11.77
CA THR A 34 -54.27 47.86 -10.49
C THR A 34 -55.18 46.62 -10.22
N GLU A 35 -55.62 46.27 -8.99
CA GLU A 35 -55.64 47.01 -7.71
C GLU A 35 -55.62 46.08 -6.45
N THR A 36 -55.05 46.61 -5.35
CA THR A 36 -55.32 46.36 -3.90
C THR A 36 -55.76 45.01 -3.32
N GLU A 37 -55.04 44.58 -2.27
CA GLU A 37 -55.51 44.78 -0.88
C GLU A 37 -54.34 45.05 0.10
N LYS A 38 -54.64 45.60 1.29
CA LYS A 38 -53.69 46.05 2.36
C LYS A 38 -53.83 45.10 3.58
N ALA A 39 -52.92 45.02 4.56
CA ALA A 39 -52.47 46.14 5.41
C ALA A 39 -51.30 45.81 6.37
N GLU A 40 -50.53 46.86 6.73
CA GLU A 40 -49.83 47.12 8.02
C GLU A 40 -48.72 46.15 8.56
N LYS A 41 -47.61 46.59 9.20
CA LYS A 41 -47.03 47.94 9.47
C LYS A 41 -45.57 47.82 9.98
N THR A 42 -44.65 48.71 9.52
CA THR A 42 -43.45 49.30 10.22
C THR A 42 -42.42 48.40 10.95
N LEU A 43 -41.11 48.71 11.12
CA LEU A 43 -40.38 49.99 11.32
C LEU A 43 -38.87 49.77 10.97
N LYS A 44 -38.29 50.41 9.93
CA LYS A 44 -37.43 51.62 9.90
C LYS A 44 -36.07 51.63 10.67
N ASP A 45 -35.00 51.73 9.87
CA ASP A 45 -33.72 52.46 10.08
C ASP A 45 -33.96 54.01 9.92
N PRO A 46 -33.00 54.98 10.01
CA PRO A 46 -31.57 54.98 10.35
C PRO A 46 -31.11 56.13 11.29
N ARG A 47 -29.79 56.31 11.51
CA ARG A 47 -29.15 57.66 11.53
C ARG A 47 -27.61 57.67 11.37
N THR A 48 -27.15 58.61 10.56
CA THR A 48 -25.73 58.89 10.23
C THR A 48 -25.24 60.16 10.94
N CYS A 49 -24.03 60.16 11.51
CA CYS A 49 -23.02 61.24 11.43
C CYS A 49 -21.88 61.06 12.46
N CYS A 50 -20.62 60.92 11.99
CA CYS A 50 -19.50 61.85 12.28
C CYS A 50 -18.13 61.32 11.80
N SER A 51 -17.18 62.26 11.64
CA SER A 51 -15.72 62.09 11.53
C SER A 51 -15.11 61.29 10.36
N ASN A 52 -15.27 61.83 9.14
CA ASN A 52 -14.14 61.86 8.21
C ASN A 52 -13.13 62.91 8.71
N ILE A 53 -11.98 62.51 9.29
CA ILE A 53 -10.77 63.37 9.49
C ILE A 53 -9.47 62.60 9.84
N CYS A 54 -9.46 61.25 9.91
CA CYS A 54 -8.27 60.46 10.32
C CYS A 54 -7.59 59.61 9.21
N SER A 55 -7.89 59.80 7.93
CA SER A 55 -7.45 58.89 6.85
C SER A 55 -6.26 59.35 5.99
N ILE A 56 -5.68 60.53 6.24
CA ILE A 56 -4.64 61.13 5.37
C ILE A 56 -3.21 60.97 5.91
N PHE A 57 -2.99 60.80 7.23
CA PHE A 57 -1.64 60.72 7.81
C PHE A 57 -1.04 59.32 7.94
N SER A 58 -1.81 58.25 7.76
CA SER A 58 -1.37 56.86 8.01
C SER A 58 -0.86 56.11 6.77
N ARG A 59 -0.92 56.69 5.56
CA ARG A 59 -0.55 56.02 4.29
C ARG A 59 0.86 56.28 3.76
N SER A 60 1.62 57.24 4.30
CA SER A 60 2.97 57.58 3.81
C SER A 60 4.13 56.89 4.55
N VAL A 61 3.91 56.44 5.79
CA VAL A 61 4.99 55.92 6.67
C VAL A 61 5.24 54.42 6.46
N LEU A 62 4.18 53.62 6.23
CA LEU A 62 4.26 52.16 6.17
C LEU A 62 4.99 51.59 4.94
N TYR A 63 5.18 52.38 3.88
CA TYR A 63 5.90 51.94 2.67
C TYR A 63 7.42 52.22 2.68
N ARG A 64 7.94 52.99 3.64
CA ARG A 64 9.39 53.30 3.72
C ARG A 64 10.19 52.32 4.56
N VAL A 65 9.57 51.72 5.58
CA VAL A 65 10.21 50.75 6.49
C VAL A 65 10.70 49.46 5.80
N PRO A 66 9.95 48.84 4.85
CA PRO A 66 10.43 47.63 4.18
C PRO A 66 11.67 47.90 3.32
N LEU A 67 11.71 49.05 2.63
CA LEU A 67 12.79 49.38 1.68
C LEU A 67 14.11 49.65 2.38
N THR A 68 14.10 50.34 3.53
CA THR A 68 15.31 50.62 4.31
C THR A 68 15.87 49.36 4.97
N ILE A 69 15.01 48.45 5.45
CA ILE A 69 15.45 47.14 5.96
C ILE A 69 16.08 46.31 4.84
N LEU A 70 15.48 46.29 3.65
CA LEU A 70 16.04 45.61 2.47
C LEU A 70 17.42 46.20 2.08
N PHE A 71 17.56 47.52 2.11
CA PHE A 71 18.81 48.21 1.78
C PHE A 71 19.92 47.94 2.82
N LEU A 72 19.58 47.92 4.11
CA LEU A 72 20.51 47.53 5.18
C LEU A 72 20.92 46.06 5.08
N PHE A 73 20.03 45.16 4.65
CA PHE A 73 20.36 43.76 4.38
C PHE A 73 21.36 43.63 3.22
N PHE A 74 21.20 44.40 2.13
CA PHE A 74 22.18 44.43 1.04
C PHE A 74 23.53 45.03 1.47
N ILE A 75 23.55 46.10 2.28
CA ILE A 75 24.79 46.66 2.85
C ILE A 75 25.49 45.63 3.77
N TYR A 76 24.73 44.86 4.56
CA TYR A 76 25.28 43.79 5.40
C TYR A 76 25.88 42.64 4.58
N LEU A 77 25.23 42.24 3.48
CA LEU A 77 25.79 41.27 2.53
C LEU A 77 27.07 41.80 1.84
N TRP A 78 27.10 43.08 1.49
CA TRP A 78 28.29 43.72 0.90
C TRP A 78 29.45 43.89 1.89
N SER A 79 29.18 44.14 3.17
CA SER A 79 30.23 44.28 4.19
C SER A 79 30.76 42.95 4.73
N THR A 80 30.09 41.83 4.46
CA THR A 80 30.49 40.47 4.89
C THR A 80 31.01 39.59 3.76
N SER A 81 31.04 40.09 2.52
CA SER A 81 31.58 39.38 1.37
C SER A 81 32.86 40.01 0.82
N THR A 82 33.87 39.19 0.58
CA THR A 82 35.10 39.59 -0.11
C THR A 82 34.96 39.16 -1.57
N THR A 83 34.86 40.14 -2.47
CA THR A 83 34.83 39.88 -3.92
C THR A 83 36.25 39.93 -4.46
N VAL A 84 36.76 38.79 -4.94
CA VAL A 84 38.07 38.70 -5.58
C VAL A 84 37.87 38.48 -7.07
N ILE A 85 38.31 39.46 -7.87
CA ILE A 85 38.26 39.40 -9.34
C ILE A 85 39.65 39.00 -9.82
N SER A 86 39.76 37.86 -10.49
CA SER A 86 41.02 37.38 -11.07
C SER A 86 40.79 37.01 -12.54
N GLY A 87 41.17 37.91 -13.43
CA GLY A 87 40.94 37.76 -14.88
C GLY A 87 39.45 37.61 -15.21
N ASN A 88 39.11 36.58 -15.99
CA ASN A 88 37.75 36.31 -16.49
C ASN A 88 36.86 35.53 -15.49
N VAL A 89 37.24 35.51 -14.20
CA VAL A 89 36.54 34.76 -13.15
C VAL A 89 36.29 35.65 -11.94
N VAL A 90 35.04 35.64 -11.45
CA VAL A 90 34.60 36.34 -10.25
C VAL A 90 34.40 35.34 -9.13
N HIS A 91 35.10 35.55 -8.01
CA HIS A 91 34.89 34.82 -6.76
C HIS A 91 34.18 35.71 -5.74
N ILE A 92 33.04 35.25 -5.22
CA ILE A 92 32.31 35.90 -4.12
C ILE A 92 32.44 35.00 -2.89
N CYS A 93 33.28 35.41 -1.94
CA CYS A 93 33.53 34.67 -0.70
C CYS A 93 32.78 35.31 0.47
N ILE A 94 32.05 34.51 1.24
CA ILE A 94 31.30 34.95 2.42
C ILE A 94 31.89 34.28 3.66
N SER A 95 32.20 35.09 4.68
CA SER A 95 32.59 34.60 6.00
C SER A 95 31.37 34.51 6.92
N SER A 96 31.19 33.37 7.59
CA SER A 96 30.08 33.14 8.53
C SER A 96 30.60 32.63 9.87
N ARG A 97 30.21 33.26 10.98
CA ARG A 97 30.64 32.88 12.34
C ARG A 97 30.19 31.49 12.81
N LYS A 98 29.45 30.74 11.97
CA LYS A 98 29.02 29.35 12.21
C LYS A 98 29.72 28.32 11.33
N LEU A 99 30.58 28.74 10.41
CA LEU A 99 31.37 27.87 9.55
C LEU A 99 32.85 28.22 9.76
N ASN A 100 33.68 27.22 10.05
CA ASN A 100 35.11 27.45 10.29
C ASN A 100 35.89 27.77 8.99
N ASP A 101 35.25 27.60 7.82
CA ASP A 101 35.84 27.80 6.50
C ASP A 101 35.08 28.87 5.68
N LEU A 102 35.80 29.52 4.77
CA LEU A 102 35.27 30.55 3.86
C LEU A 102 34.45 29.90 2.73
N TYR A 103 33.19 30.31 2.55
CA TYR A 103 32.36 29.78 1.47
C TYR A 103 32.42 30.68 0.24
N CYS A 104 33.01 30.19 -0.86
CA CYS A 104 33.25 30.96 -2.08
C CYS A 104 32.44 30.43 -3.27
N LEU A 105 31.60 31.28 -3.87
CA LEU A 105 30.94 31.04 -5.15
C LEU A 105 31.81 31.57 -6.29
N THR A 106 31.95 30.79 -7.37
CA THR A 106 32.82 31.11 -8.50
C THR A 106 32.01 31.14 -9.80
N ALA A 107 32.11 32.23 -10.57
CA ALA A 107 31.45 32.37 -11.86
C ALA A 107 32.42 32.91 -12.94
N GLY A 108 32.45 32.26 -14.10
CA GLY A 108 33.20 32.72 -15.27
C GLY A 108 32.39 33.68 -16.15
N SER A 109 33.05 34.65 -16.78
CA SER A 109 32.38 35.71 -17.58
C SER A 109 32.04 35.32 -19.03
N GLN A 110 32.24 34.07 -19.45
CA GLN A 110 31.91 33.58 -20.79
C GLN A 110 31.18 32.23 -20.77
N PRO A 111 30.16 32.04 -21.63
CA PRO A 111 29.54 30.73 -21.80
C PRO A 111 30.53 29.74 -22.44
N ALA A 112 30.57 28.51 -21.91
CA ALA A 112 31.43 27.40 -22.32
C ALA A 112 32.92 27.41 -21.87
N LEU A 113 33.33 28.25 -20.91
CA LEU A 113 34.62 28.04 -20.22
C LEU A 113 34.49 26.87 -19.21
N ARG A 114 35.25 25.78 -19.38
CA ARG A 114 35.33 24.70 -18.38
C ARG A 114 36.16 25.16 -17.17
N VAL A 115 35.49 25.44 -16.06
CA VAL A 115 36.15 25.64 -14.75
C VAL A 115 36.71 24.30 -14.27
N PRO A 116 37.99 24.20 -13.88
CA PRO A 116 38.53 22.98 -13.28
C PRO A 116 37.86 22.68 -11.94
N VAL A 117 37.28 21.49 -11.80
CA VAL A 117 36.73 21.00 -10.53
C VAL A 117 37.88 20.49 -9.66
N ASN A 118 38.45 21.35 -8.81
CA ASN A 118 39.38 20.91 -7.78
C ASN A 118 38.61 20.20 -6.65
N ASN A 119 38.96 18.93 -6.42
CA ASN A 119 38.43 18.13 -5.31
C ASN A 119 38.94 18.67 -3.95
N PHE A 120 38.14 19.51 -3.30
CA PHE A 120 38.30 19.83 -1.88
C PHE A 120 37.21 19.14 -1.06
N THR A 121 37.38 17.83 -0.80
CA THR A 121 36.73 17.11 0.32
C THR A 121 37.30 15.69 0.49
N LYS A 122 38.53 15.61 1.00
CA LYS A 122 39.00 14.54 1.90
C LYS A 122 40.30 15.00 2.58
N PRO A 123 40.53 14.67 3.86
CA PRO A 123 41.73 15.10 4.55
C PRO A 123 42.94 14.34 4.02
N VAL A 124 43.99 15.06 3.66
CA VAL A 124 45.33 14.51 3.46
C VAL A 124 46.12 14.83 4.73
N SER A 125 46.49 13.80 5.47
CA SER A 125 47.53 13.91 6.50
C SER A 125 48.85 14.28 5.83
N GLU A 126 49.66 15.09 6.49
CA GLU A 126 51.01 15.42 6.03
C GLU A 126 51.86 14.15 5.88
N ASP A 127 52.38 13.91 4.67
CA ASP A 127 53.82 13.75 4.41
C ASP A 127 54.07 13.50 2.91
N VAL A 128 54.70 14.48 2.25
CA VAL A 128 55.17 14.34 0.85
C VAL A 128 56.54 15.01 0.70
N VAL A 129 57.61 14.22 0.75
CA VAL A 129 58.90 14.57 0.12
C VAL A 129 59.58 13.30 -0.44
N ARG A 130 59.50 13.12 -1.77
CA ARG A 130 60.48 12.48 -2.69
C ARG A 130 60.95 11.02 -2.39
N SER A 131 61.25 10.18 -3.38
CA SER A 131 60.97 10.14 -4.83
C SER A 131 61.42 8.77 -5.36
N ASN A 132 60.81 8.31 -6.46
CA ASN A 132 61.13 7.11 -7.26
C ASN A 132 62.57 6.56 -7.18
N GLU A 133 62.70 5.23 -7.18
CA GLU A 133 63.45 4.52 -8.24
C GLU A 133 63.06 3.03 -8.34
N GLU A 134 63.28 2.45 -9.52
CA GLU A 134 62.92 1.06 -9.88
C GLU A 134 64.00 0.05 -9.42
N LYS A 135 63.62 -1.20 -9.09
CA LYS A 135 64.15 -2.45 -9.71
C LYS A 135 63.75 -3.77 -9.03
N ASN A 136 63.55 -4.77 -9.89
CA ASN A 136 63.92 -6.21 -9.79
C ASN A 136 63.47 -7.09 -8.60
N VAL A 137 62.63 -8.08 -8.94
CA VAL A 137 62.88 -9.54 -8.84
C VAL A 137 63.77 -10.04 -7.67
N LEU A 138 63.20 -10.82 -6.73
CA LEU A 138 63.46 -12.27 -6.62
C LEU A 138 62.50 -12.99 -5.65
N VAL A 139 62.44 -14.32 -5.80
CA VAL A 139 61.74 -15.29 -4.94
C VAL A 139 62.67 -15.72 -3.80
N LEU A 140 62.16 -15.96 -2.58
CA LEU A 140 62.44 -17.17 -1.78
C LEU A 140 61.66 -17.22 -0.45
N ASP A 141 61.83 -18.33 0.25
CA ASP A 141 60.91 -19.01 1.17
C ASP A 141 61.26 -18.82 2.67
N GLN A 142 60.44 -19.45 3.52
CA GLN A 142 60.74 -20.00 4.88
C GLN A 142 60.75 -19.15 6.18
N ASP A 143 59.88 -19.64 7.09
CA ASP A 143 60.07 -20.07 8.49
C ASP A 143 60.55 -19.14 9.65
N GLY A 144 59.72 -19.16 10.70
CA GLY A 144 60.11 -19.21 12.12
C GLY A 144 60.56 -17.90 12.78
N ASP A 145 60.53 -17.75 14.11
CA ASP A 145 59.92 -18.49 15.22
C ASP A 145 60.07 -17.61 16.50
N LYS A 146 59.39 -17.90 17.61
CA LYS A 146 59.78 -17.52 19.01
C LYS A 146 59.74 -16.02 19.44
N ASP A 147 59.47 -15.64 20.71
CA ASP A 147 58.89 -16.34 21.88
C ASP A 147 58.63 -15.35 23.07
N PHE A 148 57.95 -15.82 24.14
CA PHE A 148 57.81 -15.27 25.52
C PHE A 148 57.28 -13.82 25.76
N ALA A 149 56.69 -13.43 26.90
CA ALA A 149 55.72 -14.05 27.85
C ALA A 149 55.49 -13.07 29.04
N LYS A 150 54.26 -13.02 29.61
CA LYS A 150 54.05 -13.21 31.08
C LYS A 150 52.58 -13.28 31.51
N TYR A 151 52.41 -13.91 32.67
CA TYR A 151 51.18 -14.26 33.40
C TYR A 151 50.53 -13.07 34.13
N GLU A 152 49.22 -13.17 34.40
CA GLU A 152 48.75 -13.37 35.79
C GLU A 152 47.36 -14.04 35.85
N THR A 153 47.07 -14.70 36.98
CA THR A 153 45.96 -15.65 37.16
C THR A 153 45.33 -15.44 38.54
N PHE A 154 44.02 -15.61 38.73
CA PHE A 154 43.49 -15.95 40.06
C PHE A 154 42.23 -16.85 40.02
N THR A 155 42.14 -17.70 41.05
CA THR A 155 41.18 -18.78 41.36
C THR A 155 39.71 -18.33 41.47
N GLY A 156 38.66 -19.17 41.40
CA GLY A 156 38.56 -20.63 41.26
C GLY A 156 37.95 -21.33 42.50
N GLU A 157 36.70 -21.82 42.43
CA GLU A 157 36.16 -22.80 43.41
C GLU A 157 34.93 -23.62 42.92
N ARG A 158 35.09 -24.96 42.97
CA ARG A 158 34.22 -26.10 43.40
C ARG A 158 32.67 -26.03 43.35
N TYR A 159 31.88 -27.11 43.27
CA TYR A 159 31.88 -28.53 42.78
C TYR A 159 30.67 -29.24 43.44
N LEU A 160 29.87 -30.04 42.69
CA LEU A 160 28.92 -31.14 43.09
C LEU A 160 27.82 -31.25 42.00
N ASP A 161 27.82 -32.26 41.11
CA ASP A 161 27.31 -33.66 41.25
C ASP A 161 25.79 -33.70 41.62
N LYS A 162 24.87 -34.37 40.91
CA LYS A 162 24.90 -35.74 40.32
C LYS A 162 23.73 -35.91 39.28
N SER A 163 23.92 -36.44 38.06
CA SER A 163 23.70 -37.85 37.61
C SER A 163 22.32 -38.47 37.96
N MET A 164 21.63 -39.31 37.16
CA MET A 164 21.84 -39.93 35.83
C MET A 164 20.45 -40.47 35.34
N VAL A 165 20.23 -40.81 34.06
CA VAL A 165 20.30 -42.16 33.42
C VAL A 165 19.79 -41.92 31.97
N GLY A 166 20.40 -42.30 30.84
CA GLY A 166 21.00 -43.59 30.41
C GLY A 166 19.89 -44.50 29.84
N THR A 167 19.93 -45.22 28.70
CA THR A 167 20.85 -45.43 27.56
C THR A 167 19.98 -46.14 26.46
N SER A 168 20.30 -46.37 25.18
CA SER A 168 21.57 -46.37 24.43
C SER A 168 21.36 -46.26 22.90
N LEU A 169 22.48 -46.45 22.18
CA LEU A 169 22.73 -46.81 20.77
C LEU A 169 21.86 -47.99 20.22
N ASN A 170 21.76 -48.29 18.90
CA ASN A 170 22.77 -48.12 17.84
C ASN A 170 22.22 -48.13 16.38
N VAL A 171 23.14 -47.87 15.43
CA VAL A 171 22.95 -47.76 13.96
C VAL A 171 22.89 -49.11 13.24
N LEU A 172 22.13 -49.20 12.13
CA LEU A 172 22.48 -50.02 10.96
C LEU A 172 21.87 -49.46 9.65
N LYS A 173 22.71 -49.31 8.62
CA LYS A 173 22.32 -49.04 7.22
C LYS A 173 22.00 -50.36 6.51
N ASN A 174 21.20 -50.32 5.44
CA ASN A 174 21.60 -50.93 4.17
C ASN A 174 20.74 -50.42 2.99
N ASP A 175 21.30 -50.56 1.78
CA ASP A 175 20.88 -49.88 0.55
C ASP A 175 19.95 -50.72 -0.37
N THR A 176 19.30 -50.03 -1.31
CA THR A 176 18.90 -50.44 -2.68
C THR A 176 18.38 -51.86 -2.96
N PHE A 177 17.21 -51.95 -3.63
CA PHE A 177 17.16 -52.48 -5.01
C PHE A 177 15.92 -52.03 -5.80
N THR A 178 15.90 -52.39 -7.10
CA THR A 178 15.02 -51.90 -8.17
C THR A 178 13.79 -52.77 -8.44
N GLY A 179 12.76 -52.20 -9.05
CA GLY A 179 12.17 -52.81 -10.27
C GLY A 179 10.70 -53.26 -10.27
N GLU A 180 10.10 -53.05 -11.45
CA GLU A 180 8.95 -53.73 -12.07
C GLU A 180 7.49 -53.52 -11.63
N ARG A 181 6.65 -53.50 -12.67
CA ARG A 181 5.17 -53.52 -12.64
C ARG A 181 4.69 -54.96 -12.79
N VAL A 182 3.60 -55.33 -12.14
CA VAL A 182 2.69 -56.40 -12.62
C VAL A 182 1.24 -55.94 -12.43
N SER A 183 0.38 -56.33 -13.37
CA SER A 183 -1.05 -56.00 -13.42
C SER A 183 -1.89 -57.24 -13.70
N VAL A 184 -2.91 -57.51 -12.86
CA VAL A 184 -4.01 -58.48 -13.04
C VAL A 184 -5.18 -57.85 -12.25
N LEU A 185 -6.39 -57.54 -12.75
CA LEU A 185 -7.43 -58.40 -13.37
C LEU A 185 -7.81 -59.58 -12.43
N ASP A 186 -9.07 -59.97 -12.22
CA ASP A 186 -10.34 -59.51 -12.79
C ASP A 186 -11.52 -59.77 -11.83
N GLN A 187 -12.70 -59.24 -12.17
CA GLN A 187 -14.07 -59.73 -11.87
C GLN A 187 -14.40 -60.53 -10.58
N ASP A 188 -15.48 -60.10 -9.89
CA ASP A 188 -16.73 -60.89 -10.02
C ASP A 188 -18.02 -60.07 -9.82
N SER A 189 -19.14 -60.60 -10.36
CA SER A 189 -20.51 -60.07 -10.26
C SER A 189 -21.45 -61.17 -9.72
N LYS A 190 -22.69 -60.99 -9.24
CA LYS A 190 -23.80 -60.14 -9.71
C LYS A 190 -25.03 -60.27 -8.77
N SER A 191 -25.87 -59.22 -8.70
CA SER A 191 -27.36 -59.18 -8.55
C SER A 191 -28.17 -60.21 -7.71
N ILE A 192 -29.16 -59.72 -6.93
CA ILE A 192 -30.61 -60.09 -7.00
C ILE A 192 -31.50 -58.85 -6.68
N HIS A 193 -32.66 -58.73 -7.34
CA HIS A 193 -33.74 -57.71 -7.21
C HIS A 193 -34.65 -57.95 -5.97
N GLU A 194 -35.12 -56.96 -5.20
CA GLU A 194 -36.23 -55.99 -5.43
C GLU A 194 -37.66 -56.59 -5.29
N GLU A 195 -38.41 -56.24 -4.22
CA GLU A 195 -39.74 -55.59 -4.29
C GLU A 195 -40.50 -55.40 -2.93
N ASN A 196 -41.18 -54.24 -2.83
CA ASN A 196 -42.47 -53.91 -2.19
C ASN A 196 -42.77 -53.96 -0.66
N LEU A 197 -42.81 -52.74 -0.10
CA LEU A 197 -43.99 -52.05 0.49
C LEU A 197 -44.62 -52.50 1.85
N GLY A 198 -44.54 -51.63 2.88
CA GLY A 198 -45.45 -51.72 4.04
C GLY A 198 -45.17 -50.77 5.24
N SER A 199 -46.14 -49.88 5.52
CA SER A 199 -46.38 -49.12 6.77
C SER A 199 -45.32 -48.16 7.35
N VAL A 200 -45.73 -46.88 7.43
CA VAL A 200 -45.20 -45.79 8.27
C VAL A 200 -45.42 -46.09 9.77
N LEU A 201 -44.45 -45.74 10.63
CA LEU A 201 -44.69 -45.07 11.93
C LEU A 201 -43.37 -44.50 12.51
N ASP A 202 -43.36 -43.17 12.66
CA ASP A 202 -42.54 -42.27 13.49
C ASP A 202 -41.33 -42.79 14.29
N GLN A 203 -40.16 -42.13 14.13
CA GLN A 203 -39.82 -40.94 14.93
C GLN A 203 -38.54 -40.23 14.46
N ASP A 204 -38.59 -38.90 14.37
CA ASP A 204 -37.47 -38.01 14.02
C ASP A 204 -36.36 -37.99 15.08
N TYR A 205 -35.10 -37.98 14.64
CA TYR A 205 -34.12 -37.00 15.15
C TYR A 205 -32.97 -36.78 14.17
N SER A 206 -32.92 -35.61 13.54
CA SER A 206 -31.74 -35.12 12.79
C SER A 206 -31.49 -33.67 13.16
N PRO A 207 -30.29 -33.31 13.66
CA PRO A 207 -30.00 -31.94 14.07
C PRO A 207 -29.83 -31.05 12.83
N LYS A 208 -30.84 -30.24 12.54
CA LYS A 208 -30.71 -29.11 11.62
C LYS A 208 -29.72 -28.10 12.20
N SER A 209 -28.49 -28.10 11.71
CA SER A 209 -27.64 -26.93 11.81
C SER A 209 -28.25 -25.81 10.97
N GLU A 210 -28.65 -24.72 11.59
CA GLU A 210 -29.12 -23.53 10.87
C GLU A 210 -27.99 -23.00 9.97
N ILE A 211 -28.17 -23.13 8.67
CA ILE A 211 -27.26 -22.57 7.66
C ILE A 211 -27.45 -21.04 7.67
N ASP A 212 -26.36 -20.30 7.85
CA ASP A 212 -26.28 -18.82 7.86
C ASP A 212 -27.07 -18.25 6.64
N GLN A 213 -28.33 -17.83 6.87
CA GLN A 213 -29.33 -17.52 5.84
C GLN A 213 -29.10 -16.18 5.10
N GLU A 214 -27.85 -15.72 5.06
CA GLU A 214 -27.43 -14.37 4.68
C GLU A 214 -26.38 -14.35 3.54
N LEU A 215 -25.93 -15.53 3.09
CA LEU A 215 -25.15 -15.71 1.86
C LEU A 215 -26.07 -16.23 0.75
N LEU A 216 -26.19 -15.47 -0.33
CA LEU A 216 -26.88 -15.95 -1.54
C LEU A 216 -25.92 -16.89 -2.27
N VAL A 217 -26.37 -18.12 -2.55
CA VAL A 217 -25.66 -19.05 -3.44
C VAL A 217 -26.36 -19.00 -4.80
N ASP A 218 -25.65 -18.50 -5.81
CA ASP A 218 -26.05 -18.70 -7.20
C ASP A 218 -25.41 -19.99 -7.73
N TRP A 219 -26.16 -20.73 -8.52
CA TRP A 219 -25.62 -21.79 -9.37
C TRP A 219 -25.16 -21.18 -10.69
N ASP A 220 -23.89 -21.34 -11.05
CA ASP A 220 -23.41 -20.97 -12.38
C ASP A 220 -23.68 -22.11 -13.38
N PRO A 221 -24.59 -21.94 -14.35
CA PRO A 221 -24.93 -22.99 -15.31
C PRO A 221 -23.84 -23.23 -16.38
N GLU A 222 -22.84 -22.35 -16.51
CA GLU A 222 -21.72 -22.54 -17.45
C GLU A 222 -20.56 -23.32 -16.82
N THR A 223 -20.32 -23.16 -15.52
CA THR A 223 -19.19 -23.81 -14.80
C THR A 223 -19.61 -24.96 -13.89
N GLY A 224 -20.86 -24.99 -13.42
CA GLY A 224 -21.35 -25.99 -12.47
C GLY A 224 -20.85 -25.79 -11.03
N GLU A 225 -20.40 -24.58 -10.69
CA GLU A 225 -19.91 -24.23 -9.34
C GLU A 225 -20.94 -23.41 -8.53
N GLU A 226 -20.97 -23.63 -7.21
CA GLU A 226 -21.71 -22.79 -6.27
C GLU A 226 -20.99 -21.46 -6.05
N ARG A 227 -21.70 -20.34 -6.24
CA ARG A 227 -21.10 -19.00 -6.17
C ARG A 227 -21.73 -18.14 -5.08
N TYR A 228 -20.90 -17.72 -4.12
CA TYR A 228 -21.34 -16.87 -2.99
C TYR A 228 -21.46 -15.39 -3.39
N ARG A 229 -22.69 -14.85 -3.37
CA ARG A 229 -23.01 -13.45 -3.63
C ARG A 229 -23.29 -12.72 -2.31
N TYR A 230 -22.44 -11.74 -1.97
CA TYR A 230 -22.46 -11.01 -0.68
C TYR A 230 -23.50 -9.88 -0.55
N PHE A 231 -24.19 -9.57 -1.65
CA PHE A 231 -25.27 -8.59 -1.70
C PHE A 231 -26.39 -9.09 -2.62
N LYS A 232 -27.64 -8.81 -2.26
CA LYS A 232 -28.76 -8.87 -3.21
C LYS A 232 -28.74 -7.58 -4.05
N SER A 233 -28.72 -7.72 -5.37
CA SER A 233 -28.93 -6.59 -6.30
C SER A 233 -30.30 -5.95 -6.03
N LYS A 234 -30.37 -4.62 -6.07
CA LYS A 234 -31.61 -3.86 -5.91
C LYS A 234 -32.31 -3.59 -7.23
N ASP A 235 -31.54 -3.58 -8.30
CA ASP A 235 -31.95 -3.30 -9.67
C ASP A 235 -31.03 -4.05 -10.67
N GLU A 236 -31.43 -4.07 -11.94
CA GLU A 236 -30.69 -4.72 -13.03
C GLU A 236 -29.33 -4.06 -13.29
N ASP A 237 -29.19 -2.77 -12.97
CA ASP A 237 -27.96 -2.00 -13.14
C ASP A 237 -26.88 -2.40 -12.12
N GLU A 238 -27.27 -2.57 -10.85
CA GLU A 238 -26.42 -3.13 -9.79
C GLU A 238 -26.02 -4.57 -10.12
N GLU A 239 -26.93 -5.40 -10.63
CA GLU A 239 -26.61 -6.76 -11.05
C GLU A 239 -25.62 -6.79 -12.23
N THR A 240 -25.83 -5.95 -13.24
CA THR A 240 -24.92 -5.81 -14.38
C THR A 240 -23.54 -5.33 -13.93
N ALA A 241 -23.49 -4.40 -12.97
CA ALA A 241 -22.24 -3.92 -12.38
C ALA A 241 -21.51 -4.99 -11.58
N LEU A 242 -22.22 -5.84 -10.83
CA LEU A 242 -21.65 -6.97 -10.08
C LEU A 242 -21.07 -8.03 -11.01
N LYS A 243 -21.84 -8.47 -12.03
CA LYS A 243 -21.37 -9.40 -13.08
C LYS A 243 -20.10 -8.90 -13.79
N ALA A 244 -20.01 -7.59 -14.03
CA ALA A 244 -18.80 -6.98 -14.60
C ALA A 244 -17.59 -7.05 -13.65
N VAL A 245 -17.77 -6.78 -12.34
CA VAL A 245 -16.70 -6.92 -11.33
C VAL A 245 -16.23 -8.37 -11.25
N GLU A 246 -17.17 -9.31 -11.14
CA GLU A 246 -16.91 -10.75 -11.10
C GLU A 246 -16.08 -11.25 -12.28
N LYS A 247 -16.43 -10.82 -13.50
CA LYS A 247 -15.65 -11.12 -14.72
C LYS A 247 -14.20 -10.61 -14.61
N TYR A 248 -14.00 -9.40 -14.09
CA TYR A 248 -12.65 -8.87 -13.89
C TYR A 248 -11.88 -9.56 -12.77
N LEU A 249 -12.55 -10.03 -11.71
CA LEU A 249 -11.91 -10.85 -10.67
C LEU A 249 -11.38 -12.16 -11.27
N GLN A 250 -12.18 -12.84 -12.10
CA GLN A 250 -11.76 -14.09 -12.75
C GLN A 250 -10.63 -13.87 -13.77
N ILE A 251 -10.66 -12.78 -14.54
CA ILE A 251 -9.53 -12.38 -15.40
C ILE A 251 -8.24 -12.23 -14.56
N GLN A 252 -8.30 -11.54 -13.42
CA GLN A 252 -7.12 -11.35 -12.56
C GLN A 252 -6.65 -12.65 -11.90
N ARG A 253 -7.55 -13.51 -11.43
CA ARG A 253 -7.19 -14.84 -10.91
C ARG A 253 -6.52 -15.72 -11.97
N SER A 254 -6.93 -15.61 -13.24
CA SER A 254 -6.27 -16.34 -14.34
C SER A 254 -4.77 -16.00 -14.52
N TRP A 255 -4.33 -14.86 -13.99
CA TRP A 255 -2.94 -14.41 -14.01
C TRP A 255 -2.14 -14.75 -12.74
N LEU A 256 -2.80 -15.15 -11.64
CA LEU A 256 -2.15 -15.51 -10.38
C LEU A 256 -1.16 -16.67 -10.60
N SER A 257 0.09 -16.50 -10.18
CA SER A 257 1.08 -17.59 -10.22
C SER A 257 0.94 -18.50 -9.00
N THR A 258 0.25 -19.63 -9.19
CA THR A 258 0.16 -20.74 -8.23
C THR A 258 1.50 -21.46 -8.16
N GLY A 259 2.15 -21.48 -6.99
CA GLY A 259 3.53 -21.94 -6.81
C GLY A 259 3.81 -23.43 -7.08
N SER A 260 2.80 -24.21 -7.48
CA SER A 260 2.94 -25.59 -7.94
C SER A 260 3.76 -25.71 -9.23
N ASN A 261 3.65 -24.74 -10.14
CA ASN A 261 4.45 -24.72 -11.38
C ASN A 261 5.74 -23.92 -11.18
N ARG A 262 6.65 -24.42 -10.32
CA ARG A 262 8.05 -23.98 -10.31
C ARG A 262 8.76 -24.49 -11.57
N GLU A 263 8.41 -23.93 -12.74
CA GLU A 263 9.19 -24.11 -13.98
C GLU A 263 10.59 -23.52 -13.79
N LYS A 264 11.52 -24.41 -13.41
CA LYS A 264 12.91 -24.15 -13.01
C LYS A 264 13.02 -22.97 -12.04
N PRO A 265 12.88 -23.18 -10.71
CA PRO A 265 13.09 -22.09 -9.74
C PRO A 265 14.51 -21.53 -9.92
N GLY A 266 14.61 -20.20 -10.11
CA GLY A 266 15.85 -19.52 -10.45
C GLY A 266 16.14 -19.33 -11.95
N SER A 267 15.41 -19.97 -12.88
CA SER A 267 15.57 -19.65 -14.31
C SER A 267 14.91 -18.32 -14.65
N CYS A 268 15.74 -17.40 -15.15
CA CYS A 268 15.34 -16.08 -15.64
C CYS A 268 15.11 -16.02 -17.16
N GLU A 269 15.24 -17.14 -17.85
CA GLU A 269 14.90 -17.27 -19.27
C GLU A 269 13.44 -16.87 -19.49
N GLY A 270 13.21 -15.89 -20.37
CA GLY A 270 11.87 -15.33 -20.60
C GLY A 270 11.27 -14.53 -19.44
N LYS A 271 12.04 -14.20 -18.40
CA LYS A 271 11.57 -13.47 -17.19
C LYS A 271 12.33 -12.18 -16.90
N GLY A 272 13.02 -11.61 -17.91
CA GLY A 272 13.79 -10.38 -17.77
C GLY A 272 12.93 -9.20 -17.32
N VAL A 273 13.33 -8.54 -16.22
CA VAL A 273 12.68 -7.34 -15.68
C VAL A 273 13.60 -6.15 -15.88
N TYR A 274 13.22 -5.19 -16.71
CA TYR A 274 13.95 -3.95 -16.86
C TYR A 274 13.36 -2.87 -15.94
N VAL A 275 14.25 -2.07 -15.34
CA VAL A 275 13.89 -0.94 -14.48
C VAL A 275 14.37 0.32 -15.17
N TYR A 276 13.44 1.21 -15.55
CA TYR A 276 13.82 2.49 -16.15
C TYR A 276 14.62 3.34 -15.17
N ASP A 277 15.74 3.90 -15.64
CA ASP A 277 16.41 5.00 -14.94
C ASP A 277 15.64 6.31 -15.22
N LEU A 278 14.64 6.58 -14.38
CA LEU A 278 13.86 7.81 -14.44
C LEU A 278 14.61 8.97 -13.76
N PRO A 279 14.53 10.20 -14.28
CA PRO A 279 14.98 11.40 -13.58
C PRO A 279 14.47 11.46 -12.14
N SER A 280 15.34 11.83 -11.20
CA SER A 280 15.13 11.74 -9.74
C SER A 280 13.86 12.44 -9.24
N LYS A 281 13.39 13.48 -9.96
CA LYS A 281 12.13 14.18 -9.69
C LYS A 281 10.89 13.28 -9.68
N PHE A 282 10.95 12.12 -10.33
CA PHE A 282 9.88 11.14 -10.35
C PHE A 282 9.92 10.14 -9.18
N ASN A 283 10.98 10.14 -8.36
CA ASN A 283 11.14 9.20 -7.24
C ASN A 283 11.94 9.75 -6.05
N LYS A 284 13.28 9.78 -6.13
CA LYS A 284 14.18 10.08 -5.01
C LYS A 284 13.97 11.48 -4.43
N ASP A 285 13.76 12.48 -5.29
CA ASP A 285 13.61 13.87 -4.85
C ASP A 285 12.30 14.07 -4.09
N LEU A 286 11.23 13.34 -4.46
CA LEU A 286 9.97 13.33 -3.73
C LEU A 286 10.17 12.86 -2.28
N LEU A 287 10.98 11.81 -2.06
CA LEU A 287 11.31 11.36 -0.70
C LEU A 287 12.18 12.38 0.06
N GLY A 288 12.94 13.22 -0.63
CA GLY A 288 13.71 14.31 -0.02
C GLY A 288 12.84 15.42 0.56
N GLU A 289 11.64 15.64 0.02
CA GLU A 289 10.66 16.64 0.50
C GLU A 289 9.79 16.13 1.67
N CYS A 290 10.22 15.07 2.35
CA CYS A 290 9.47 14.36 3.38
C CYS A 290 9.06 15.18 4.62
N SER A 291 9.75 16.28 4.92
CA SER A 291 9.34 17.19 6.01
C SER A 291 8.09 17.99 5.67
N ASP A 292 7.86 18.25 4.38
CA ASP A 292 6.93 19.27 3.89
C ASP A 292 5.77 18.65 3.09
N MET A 293 5.68 17.32 3.03
CA MET A 293 4.62 16.61 2.30
C MET A 293 3.22 16.93 2.82
N VAL A 294 3.03 16.91 4.15
CA VAL A 294 1.74 17.18 4.80
C VAL A 294 1.89 18.18 5.95
N PRO A 295 0.94 19.11 6.17
CA PRO A 295 1.14 20.23 7.11
C PRO A 295 1.30 19.87 8.59
N TRP A 296 0.96 18.64 9.00
CA TRP A 296 0.84 18.24 10.41
C TRP A 296 1.74 17.06 10.81
N ALA A 297 2.57 16.53 9.89
CA ALA A 297 3.44 15.40 10.18
C ALA A 297 4.67 15.38 9.26
N ASN A 298 5.85 15.15 9.86
CA ASN A 298 7.08 14.90 9.14
C ASN A 298 7.15 13.42 8.73
N PHE A 299 7.31 13.13 7.44
CA PHE A 299 7.32 11.78 6.88
C PHE A 299 8.72 11.14 6.80
N CYS A 300 9.79 11.88 7.10
CA CYS A 300 11.16 11.40 6.91
C CYS A 300 11.51 10.17 7.76
N SER A 301 10.89 10.02 8.94
CA SER A 301 11.03 8.82 9.77
C SER A 301 10.49 7.57 9.09
N TYR A 302 9.47 7.68 8.25
CA TYR A 302 8.86 6.57 7.49
C TYR A 302 9.66 6.14 6.26
N PHE A 303 10.59 6.97 5.78
CA PHE A 303 11.44 6.65 4.62
C PHE A 303 12.83 6.09 5.00
N LYS A 304 13.12 5.94 6.29
CA LYS A 304 14.26 5.16 6.80
C LYS A 304 14.10 3.66 6.44
N ASN A 305 15.21 2.91 6.45
CA ASN A 305 15.25 1.46 6.27
C ASN A 305 14.45 0.97 5.04
N ASP A 306 14.87 1.38 3.83
CA ASP A 306 14.17 1.07 2.56
C ASP A 306 12.66 1.40 2.58
N ALA A 307 12.30 2.47 3.31
CA ALA A 307 10.95 2.94 3.60
C ALA A 307 10.04 2.04 4.45
N PHE A 308 10.61 1.09 5.19
CA PHE A 308 9.92 0.46 6.32
C PHE A 308 9.75 1.40 7.51
N GLY A 309 10.55 2.46 7.60
CA GLY A 309 10.54 3.43 8.68
C GLY A 309 11.41 3.02 9.88
N GLU A 310 11.16 3.60 11.04
CA GLU A 310 11.94 3.35 12.26
C GLU A 310 11.67 1.96 12.84
N LEU A 311 12.69 1.32 13.43
CA LEU A 311 12.58 0.01 14.07
C LEU A 311 11.66 0.09 15.31
N ILE A 312 10.91 -0.97 15.57
CA ILE A 312 10.06 -1.14 16.75
C ILE A 312 10.72 -2.18 17.68
N GLU A 313 11.61 -1.71 18.55
CA GLU A 313 12.49 -2.56 19.38
C GLU A 313 11.72 -3.56 20.27
N ASN A 314 10.60 -3.12 20.86
CA ASN A 314 9.75 -3.89 21.76
C ASN A 314 8.93 -5.01 21.08
N LEU A 315 8.69 -4.95 19.75
CA LEU A 315 8.11 -6.05 18.98
C LEU A 315 9.20 -7.03 18.46
N GLY A 316 10.42 -6.51 18.27
CA GLY A 316 11.63 -7.25 17.96
C GLY A 316 12.12 -7.09 16.52
N LYS A 317 13.05 -7.95 16.10
CA LYS A 317 13.62 -7.98 14.74
C LYS A 317 12.52 -8.05 13.68
N GLY A 318 12.66 -7.25 12.63
CA GLY A 318 11.73 -7.21 11.49
C GLY A 318 10.50 -6.34 11.69
N TRP A 319 10.32 -5.68 12.85
CA TRP A 319 9.20 -4.77 13.09
C TRP A 319 9.59 -3.32 12.89
N PHE A 320 8.80 -2.60 12.09
CA PHE A 320 9.07 -1.20 11.74
C PHE A 320 7.79 -0.37 11.74
N ARG A 321 7.93 0.95 11.95
CA ARG A 321 6.83 1.94 11.98
C ARG A 321 6.32 2.27 10.57
N THR A 322 6.05 1.25 9.77
CA THR A 322 5.79 1.36 8.33
C THR A 322 4.49 2.11 8.04
N HIS A 323 4.63 3.15 7.21
CA HIS A 323 3.49 3.96 6.82
C HIS A 323 2.69 3.29 5.70
N GLN A 324 1.36 3.44 5.75
CA GLN A 324 0.43 2.85 4.78
C GLN A 324 0.66 3.26 3.31
N TYR A 325 1.45 4.30 3.06
CA TYR A 325 1.79 4.82 1.72
C TYR A 325 3.25 4.54 1.31
N SER A 326 4.02 3.76 2.08
CA SER A 326 5.42 3.43 1.75
C SER A 326 5.59 2.37 0.64
N LEU A 327 4.50 1.89 0.04
CA LEU A 327 4.53 0.76 -0.91
C LEU A 327 5.47 0.99 -2.11
N GLU A 328 5.51 2.21 -2.65
CA GLU A 328 6.30 2.55 -3.84
C GLU A 328 7.82 2.36 -3.63
N PRO A 329 8.46 3.01 -2.64
CA PRO A 329 9.87 2.79 -2.34
C PRO A 329 10.20 1.38 -1.82
N ILE A 330 9.30 0.74 -1.05
CA ILE A 330 9.47 -0.65 -0.61
C ILE A 330 9.57 -1.58 -1.83
N PHE A 331 8.59 -1.50 -2.73
CA PHE A 331 8.53 -2.37 -3.91
C PHE A 331 9.71 -2.08 -4.85
N HIS A 332 10.01 -0.80 -5.12
CA HIS A 332 11.14 -0.41 -5.97
C HIS A 332 12.47 -0.96 -5.44
N SER A 333 12.73 -0.88 -4.14
CA SER A 333 13.94 -1.41 -3.51
C SER A 333 14.12 -2.93 -3.71
N ARG A 334 13.01 -3.68 -3.79
CA ARG A 334 13.01 -5.11 -4.15
C ARG A 334 13.19 -5.35 -5.65
N VAL A 335 12.52 -4.60 -6.54
CA VAL A 335 12.72 -4.76 -8.01
C VAL A 335 14.18 -4.50 -8.39
N LEU A 336 14.84 -3.50 -7.79
CA LEU A 336 16.24 -3.20 -8.06
C LEU A 336 17.20 -4.37 -7.78
N LYS A 337 16.81 -5.32 -6.92
CA LYS A 337 17.58 -6.51 -6.52
C LYS A 337 16.94 -7.83 -6.99
N HIS A 338 15.91 -7.77 -7.83
CA HIS A 338 15.23 -8.95 -8.38
C HIS A 338 16.22 -9.81 -9.20
N PRO A 339 16.26 -11.15 -9.01
CA PRO A 339 17.28 -12.01 -9.63
C PRO A 339 17.25 -11.99 -11.17
N CYS A 340 16.07 -11.74 -11.76
CA CYS A 340 15.92 -11.63 -13.21
C CYS A 340 15.94 -10.18 -13.72
N ARG A 341 16.53 -9.24 -12.95
CA ARG A 341 16.70 -7.86 -13.42
C ARG A 341 17.71 -7.82 -14.58
N VAL A 342 17.33 -7.16 -15.67
CA VAL A 342 18.18 -6.93 -16.85
C VAL A 342 18.50 -5.44 -17.02
N TYR A 343 19.63 -5.15 -17.66
CA TYR A 343 20.11 -3.80 -17.95
C TYR A 343 20.02 -3.42 -19.44
N ASP A 344 19.62 -4.36 -20.29
CA ASP A 344 19.29 -4.14 -21.70
C ASP A 344 17.78 -4.30 -21.89
N GLU A 345 17.13 -3.31 -22.51
CA GLU A 345 15.71 -3.33 -22.85
C GLU A 345 15.35 -4.49 -23.81
N SER A 346 16.31 -4.96 -24.62
CA SER A 346 16.08 -6.08 -25.56
C SER A 346 15.81 -7.43 -24.87
N GLN A 347 16.34 -7.59 -23.65
CA GLN A 347 16.24 -8.81 -22.84
C GLN A 347 14.99 -8.82 -21.94
N ALA A 348 14.27 -7.70 -21.89
CA ALA A 348 13.14 -7.50 -21.00
C ALA A 348 11.85 -8.15 -21.53
N LYS A 349 11.03 -8.64 -20.60
CA LYS A 349 9.61 -8.95 -20.81
C LYS A 349 8.71 -8.05 -19.99
N LEU A 350 9.17 -7.57 -18.84
CA LEU A 350 8.43 -6.67 -17.96
C LEU A 350 9.23 -5.37 -17.77
N PHE A 351 8.56 -4.23 -17.95
CA PHE A 351 9.14 -2.90 -17.76
C PHE A 351 8.59 -2.24 -16.50
N TYR A 352 9.40 -2.15 -15.46
CA TYR A 352 9.04 -1.45 -14.22
C TYR A 352 9.31 0.05 -14.35
N VAL A 353 8.29 0.86 -14.07
CA VAL A 353 8.34 2.32 -14.08
C VAL A 353 8.42 2.84 -12.63
N PRO A 354 9.61 3.28 -12.15
CA PRO A 354 9.78 3.76 -10.77
C PRO A 354 9.29 5.20 -10.58
N PHE A 355 8.01 5.46 -10.87
CA PHE A 355 7.35 6.73 -10.58
C PHE A 355 6.59 6.63 -9.26
N TYR A 356 6.94 7.45 -8.27
CA TYR A 356 6.28 7.48 -6.97
C TYR A 356 5.06 8.41 -7.00
N GLY A 357 4.09 8.06 -7.86
CA GLY A 357 2.89 8.86 -8.07
C GLY A 357 2.09 9.05 -6.77
N GLY A 358 1.99 8.02 -5.92
CA GLY A 358 1.30 8.09 -4.63
C GLY A 358 1.92 9.10 -3.68
N ILE A 359 3.25 9.17 -3.63
CA ILE A 359 3.99 10.21 -2.89
C ILE A 359 3.77 11.61 -3.50
N ASP A 360 3.77 11.75 -4.84
CA ASP A 360 3.48 13.04 -5.49
C ASP A 360 2.05 13.52 -5.19
N VAL A 361 1.02 12.66 -5.26
CA VAL A 361 -0.32 13.10 -4.85
C VAL A 361 -0.35 13.44 -3.34
N LEU A 362 0.36 12.69 -2.48
CA LEU A 362 0.46 13.00 -1.04
C LEU A 362 1.03 14.41 -0.78
N ARG A 363 2.07 14.80 -1.50
CA ARG A 363 2.70 16.14 -1.45
C ARG A 363 1.73 17.29 -1.72
N TRP A 364 0.67 17.04 -2.50
CA TRP A 364 -0.30 18.06 -2.93
C TRP A 364 -1.69 17.96 -2.28
N HIS A 365 -2.05 16.82 -1.68
CA HIS A 365 -3.39 16.56 -1.13
C HIS A 365 -3.93 17.67 -0.22
N PHE A 366 -3.05 18.26 0.59
CA PHE A 366 -3.41 19.21 1.64
C PHE A 366 -2.82 20.61 1.41
N LYS A 367 -2.34 20.89 0.20
CA LYS A 367 -1.82 22.20 -0.22
C LYS A 367 -2.81 22.87 -1.18
N ASN A 368 -3.01 24.17 -1.00
CA ASN A 368 -3.86 24.97 -1.88
C ASN A 368 -3.07 25.36 -3.15
N VAL A 369 -2.97 24.41 -4.08
CA VAL A 369 -2.34 24.59 -5.40
C VAL A 369 -3.33 24.27 -6.51
N SER A 370 -3.09 24.86 -7.69
CA SER A 370 -3.91 24.63 -8.88
C SER A 370 -3.77 23.20 -9.41
N GLU A 371 -4.75 22.77 -10.20
CA GLU A 371 -4.84 21.38 -10.68
C GLU A 371 -3.70 21.01 -11.65
N ASP A 372 -3.23 21.97 -12.44
CA ASP A 372 -2.06 21.83 -13.32
C ASP A 372 -0.79 21.50 -12.53
N VAL A 373 -0.55 22.15 -11.37
CA VAL A 373 0.59 21.87 -10.48
C VAL A 373 0.55 20.42 -9.97
N LYS A 374 -0.64 19.90 -9.65
CA LYS A 374 -0.83 18.51 -9.16
C LYS A 374 -0.58 17.44 -10.22
N ASP A 375 -0.60 17.82 -11.50
CA ASP A 375 -0.48 16.89 -12.63
C ASP A 375 0.89 16.97 -13.34
N VAL A 376 1.77 17.92 -13.00
CA VAL A 376 3.03 18.15 -13.72
C VAL A 376 3.83 16.86 -13.88
N LEU A 377 4.13 16.15 -12.79
CA LEU A 377 4.96 14.94 -12.86
C LEU A 377 4.24 13.79 -13.56
N ALA A 378 2.92 13.65 -13.39
CA ALA A 378 2.11 12.66 -14.10
C ALA A 378 2.14 12.88 -15.63
N ILE A 379 1.97 14.14 -16.07
CA ILE A 379 2.03 14.51 -17.49
C ILE A 379 3.45 14.32 -18.05
N GLU A 380 4.48 14.70 -17.29
CA GLU A 380 5.87 14.59 -17.72
C GLU A 380 6.36 13.14 -17.82
N VAL A 381 5.99 12.25 -16.89
CA VAL A 381 6.41 10.84 -16.96
C VAL A 381 5.72 10.12 -18.12
N VAL A 382 4.45 10.41 -18.40
CA VAL A 382 3.73 9.85 -19.56
C VAL A 382 4.36 10.33 -20.88
N LYS A 383 4.72 11.61 -20.99
CA LYS A 383 5.46 12.15 -22.15
C LYS A 383 6.84 11.52 -22.30
N TRP A 384 7.57 11.30 -21.19
CA TRP A 384 8.87 10.64 -21.21
C TRP A 384 8.75 9.19 -21.68
N LEU A 385 7.74 8.45 -21.22
CA LEU A 385 7.48 7.07 -21.63
C LEU A 385 7.12 6.98 -23.12
N ALA A 386 6.27 7.88 -23.64
CA ALA A 386 5.95 7.94 -25.07
C ALA A 386 7.18 8.12 -25.98
N SER A 387 8.27 8.72 -25.46
CA SER A 387 9.55 8.83 -26.17
C SER A 387 10.33 7.51 -26.28
N LYS A 388 10.01 6.48 -25.49
CA LYS A 388 10.71 5.19 -25.46
C LYS A 388 10.19 4.22 -26.51
N GLU A 389 11.10 3.48 -27.13
CA GLU A 389 10.76 2.46 -28.12
C GLU A 389 10.02 1.28 -27.49
N SER A 390 10.52 0.79 -26.35
CA SER A 390 9.88 -0.24 -25.52
C SER A 390 8.42 0.08 -25.21
N TRP A 391 8.10 1.32 -24.82
CA TRP A 391 6.72 1.77 -24.62
C TRP A 391 5.88 1.73 -25.91
N ARG A 392 6.39 2.27 -27.02
CA ARG A 392 5.66 2.33 -28.29
C ARG A 392 5.40 0.94 -28.88
N LYS A 393 6.35 0.02 -28.75
CA LYS A 393 6.29 -1.35 -29.31
C LYS A 393 5.06 -2.12 -28.85
N ASN A 394 4.76 -2.05 -27.55
CA ASN A 394 3.67 -2.80 -26.91
C ASN A 394 2.56 -1.91 -26.35
N ALA A 395 2.59 -0.60 -26.68
CA ALA A 395 1.66 0.43 -26.20
C ALA A 395 1.44 0.42 -24.68
N GLY A 396 2.50 0.18 -23.91
CA GLY A 396 2.47 0.14 -22.45
C GLY A 396 1.94 -1.15 -21.80
N LYS A 397 1.59 -2.20 -22.55
CA LYS A 397 0.96 -3.43 -21.98
C LYS A 397 1.88 -4.24 -21.07
N ASP A 398 3.17 -4.22 -21.37
CA ASP A 398 4.30 -4.82 -20.64
C ASP A 398 4.86 -3.91 -19.55
N HIS A 399 4.26 -2.73 -19.35
CA HIS A 399 4.65 -1.78 -18.32
C HIS A 399 3.86 -1.98 -17.04
N VAL A 400 4.55 -1.81 -15.91
CA VAL A 400 3.95 -1.84 -14.58
C VAL A 400 4.35 -0.61 -13.77
N PHE A 401 3.35 -0.01 -13.14
CA PHE A 401 3.48 1.02 -12.13
C PHE A 401 3.08 0.45 -10.77
N VAL A 402 3.79 0.83 -9.72
CA VAL A 402 3.31 0.71 -8.34
C VAL A 402 2.84 2.08 -7.91
N LEU A 403 1.64 2.15 -7.32
CA LEU A 403 1.01 3.38 -6.88
C LEU A 403 0.60 3.22 -5.42
N GLY A 404 1.25 3.97 -4.53
CA GLY A 404 1.19 3.79 -3.07
C GLY A 404 -0.09 4.30 -2.41
N LYS A 405 -1.16 4.47 -3.19
CA LYS A 405 -2.44 5.06 -2.80
C LYS A 405 -3.62 4.35 -3.50
N ILE A 406 -4.85 4.69 -3.13
CA ILE A 406 -6.05 4.10 -3.71
C ILE A 406 -6.25 4.59 -5.15
N SER A 407 -6.82 3.77 -6.04
CA SER A 407 -7.02 4.14 -7.46
C SER A 407 -7.75 5.48 -7.65
N TRP A 408 -8.66 5.83 -6.74
CA TRP A 408 -9.40 7.10 -6.74
C TRP A 408 -8.54 8.35 -6.58
N ASP A 409 -7.36 8.27 -5.95
CA ASP A 409 -6.45 9.42 -5.77
C ASP A 409 -5.73 9.80 -7.08
N PHE A 410 -5.88 9.00 -8.13
CA PHE A 410 -5.29 9.22 -9.46
C PHE A 410 -6.35 9.39 -10.57
N ARG A 411 -7.62 9.55 -10.19
CA ARG A 411 -8.78 9.62 -11.12
C ARG A 411 -9.51 10.96 -11.06
N ARG A 412 -8.76 12.05 -10.87
CA ARG A 412 -9.30 13.41 -10.86
C ARG A 412 -9.88 13.76 -12.23
N ASN A 413 -11.10 14.31 -12.24
CA ASN A 413 -11.82 14.69 -13.47
C ASN A 413 -12.77 15.85 -13.19
N ASN A 414 -13.47 16.35 -14.22
CA ASN A 414 -14.35 17.53 -14.11
C ASN A 414 -15.47 17.47 -13.04
N LYS A 415 -15.72 16.31 -12.41
CA LYS A 415 -16.69 16.14 -11.31
C LYS A 415 -16.04 16.10 -9.92
N PHE A 416 -14.73 15.90 -9.81
CA PHE A 416 -14.00 15.72 -8.56
C PHE A 416 -12.62 16.38 -8.65
N SER A 417 -12.31 17.34 -7.77
CA SER A 417 -11.02 18.08 -7.73
C SER A 417 -9.96 17.44 -6.82
N TRP A 418 -10.18 16.20 -6.38
CA TRP A 418 -9.28 15.45 -5.51
C TRP A 418 -8.30 14.60 -6.31
N GLY A 419 -7.04 14.58 -5.90
CA GLY A 419 -6.00 13.73 -6.49
C GLY A 419 -5.32 14.28 -7.74
N SER A 420 -4.68 13.38 -8.50
CA SER A 420 -4.09 13.61 -9.83
C SER A 420 -4.99 13.07 -10.94
N SER A 421 -4.81 13.52 -12.19
CA SER A 421 -5.50 12.97 -13.37
C SER A 421 -4.81 11.75 -14.03
N LEU A 422 -3.69 11.27 -13.48
CA LEU A 422 -2.82 10.22 -14.07
C LEU A 422 -3.58 9.04 -14.72
N LEU A 423 -4.54 8.41 -14.03
CA LEU A 423 -5.23 7.22 -14.52
C LEU A 423 -6.43 7.51 -15.43
N GLU A 424 -6.73 8.78 -15.71
CA GLU A 424 -7.69 9.21 -16.74
C GLU A 424 -6.98 9.51 -18.09
N MET A 425 -5.64 9.60 -18.09
CA MET A 425 -4.82 9.74 -19.31
C MET A 425 -4.95 8.48 -20.18
N GLN A 426 -5.02 8.63 -21.50
CA GLN A 426 -5.31 7.51 -22.42
C GLN A 426 -4.19 6.47 -22.43
N GLU A 427 -2.97 6.95 -22.26
CA GLU A 427 -1.71 6.22 -22.15
C GLU A 427 -1.70 5.25 -20.96
N MET A 428 -2.45 5.56 -19.89
CA MET A 428 -2.49 4.77 -18.66
C MET A 428 -3.56 3.66 -18.65
N LYS A 429 -4.28 3.45 -19.77
CA LYS A 429 -5.24 2.34 -19.94
C LYS A 429 -4.58 0.96 -19.99
N ASN A 430 -3.52 0.83 -20.79
CA ASN A 430 -2.86 -0.45 -21.06
C ASN A 430 -1.91 -0.95 -19.95
N PRO A 431 -1.10 -0.10 -19.28
CA PRO A 431 -0.20 -0.55 -18.23
C PRO A 431 -0.92 -1.20 -17.06
N THR A 432 -0.21 -2.09 -16.39
CA THR A 432 -0.64 -2.65 -15.11
C THR A 432 -0.37 -1.63 -14.00
N LYS A 433 -1.36 -1.38 -13.15
CA LYS A 433 -1.19 -0.56 -11.94
C LYS A 433 -1.35 -1.48 -10.74
N LEU A 434 -0.32 -1.56 -9.90
CA LEU A 434 -0.38 -2.19 -8.59
C LEU A 434 -0.72 -1.12 -7.55
N LEU A 435 -1.82 -1.30 -6.83
CA LEU A 435 -2.34 -0.31 -5.88
C LEU A 435 -2.66 -0.95 -4.52
N ILE A 436 -2.78 -0.13 -3.47
CA ILE A 436 -3.35 -0.59 -2.19
C ILE A 436 -4.88 -0.73 -2.23
N GLU A 437 -5.57 -0.12 -3.21
CA GLU A 437 -6.99 -0.35 -3.49
C GLU A 437 -7.24 -0.18 -5.00
N ARG A 438 -7.83 -1.19 -5.65
CA ARG A 438 -8.12 -1.17 -7.09
C ARG A 438 -9.48 -0.54 -7.39
N HIS A 439 -9.62 -0.04 -8.62
CA HIS A 439 -10.93 0.22 -9.21
C HIS A 439 -11.47 -1.09 -9.82
N PRO A 440 -12.54 -1.71 -9.29
CA PRO A 440 -12.86 -3.10 -9.63
C PRO A 440 -13.42 -3.30 -11.04
N TRP A 441 -13.84 -2.23 -11.70
CA TRP A 441 -14.22 -2.21 -13.12
C TRP A 441 -13.05 -2.00 -14.08
N GLU A 442 -11.80 -1.93 -13.59
CA GLU A 442 -10.58 -1.82 -14.41
C GLU A 442 -9.75 -3.10 -14.24
N ALA A 443 -9.61 -3.88 -15.32
CA ALA A 443 -8.89 -5.16 -15.28
C ALA A 443 -7.39 -5.01 -14.95
N ASN A 444 -6.80 -3.89 -15.38
CA ASN A 444 -5.38 -3.57 -15.20
C ASN A 444 -5.06 -2.87 -13.88
N ASP A 445 -6.07 -2.51 -13.06
CA ASP A 445 -5.87 -2.06 -11.69
C ASP A 445 -5.88 -3.31 -10.79
N ILE A 446 -4.74 -3.70 -10.25
CA ILE A 446 -4.55 -4.85 -9.36
C ILE A 446 -4.37 -4.34 -7.93
N ALA A 447 -5.11 -4.87 -6.96
CA ALA A 447 -4.84 -4.56 -5.55
C ALA A 447 -3.81 -5.55 -4.98
N ILE A 448 -2.76 -5.03 -4.37
CA ILE A 448 -1.75 -5.79 -3.62
C ILE A 448 -1.75 -5.35 -2.15
N PRO A 449 -1.28 -6.17 -1.20
CA PRO A 449 -1.37 -5.89 0.23
C PRO A 449 -0.81 -4.51 0.59
N HIS A 450 -1.50 -3.79 1.49
CA HIS A 450 -0.86 -2.66 2.15
C HIS A 450 0.44 -3.14 2.84
N PRO A 451 1.53 -2.35 2.82
CA PRO A 451 2.70 -2.67 3.62
C PRO A 451 2.28 -2.72 5.10
N THR A 452 2.56 -3.85 5.76
CA THR A 452 2.25 -4.06 7.19
C THR A 452 3.40 -3.52 8.06
N TYR A 453 3.35 -3.74 9.38
CA TYR A 453 4.47 -3.38 10.27
C TYR A 453 5.58 -4.43 10.35
N PHE A 454 5.42 -5.60 9.68
CA PHE A 454 6.37 -6.71 9.76
C PHE A 454 7.03 -6.99 8.41
N HIS A 455 8.35 -6.89 8.41
CA HIS A 455 9.24 -7.02 7.26
C HIS A 455 10.32 -8.08 7.58
N PRO A 456 10.05 -9.37 7.30
CA PRO A 456 10.99 -10.45 7.58
C PRO A 456 12.21 -10.40 6.66
N LYS A 457 13.35 -10.96 7.11
CA LYS A 457 14.55 -11.10 6.27
C LYS A 457 14.77 -12.53 5.78
N THR A 458 14.32 -13.52 6.55
CA THR A 458 14.53 -14.94 6.29
C THR A 458 13.24 -15.75 6.49
N ASP A 459 13.21 -16.97 5.94
CA ASP A 459 12.12 -17.92 6.18
C ASP A 459 11.93 -18.22 7.69
N ASP A 460 12.97 -18.11 8.51
CA ASP A 460 12.91 -18.33 9.95
C ASP A 460 12.32 -17.15 10.72
N ASP A 461 12.46 -15.92 10.23
CA ASP A 461 11.73 -14.77 10.78
C ASP A 461 10.21 -14.98 10.64
N ILE A 462 9.77 -15.50 9.47
CA ILE A 462 8.37 -15.84 9.21
C ILE A 462 7.91 -16.99 10.10
N ALA A 463 8.63 -18.12 10.15
CA ALA A 463 8.22 -19.28 10.94
C ALA A 463 8.23 -19.00 12.45
N THR A 464 9.21 -18.22 12.95
CA THR A 464 9.25 -17.76 14.35
C THR A 464 7.99 -16.94 14.66
N TRP A 465 7.57 -16.07 13.73
CA TRP A 465 6.35 -15.30 13.90
C TRP A 465 5.07 -16.15 13.83
N GLN A 466 4.97 -17.07 12.88
CA GLN A 466 3.85 -18.02 12.80
C GLN A 466 3.69 -18.80 14.11
N ASN A 467 4.77 -19.38 14.63
CA ASN A 467 4.79 -20.10 15.91
C ASN A 467 4.36 -19.20 17.09
N LYS A 468 4.85 -17.96 17.14
CA LYS A 468 4.50 -16.94 18.16
C LYS A 468 3.05 -16.47 18.10
N ILE A 469 2.35 -16.66 16.97
CA ILE A 469 0.96 -16.26 16.76
C ILE A 469 -0.02 -17.42 16.89
N ILE A 470 0.33 -18.62 16.42
CA ILE A 470 -0.53 -19.80 16.54
C ILE A 470 -0.61 -20.29 17.99
N GLY A 471 0.51 -20.26 18.73
CA GLY A 471 0.56 -20.60 20.15
C GLY A 471 0.07 -19.50 21.12
N LYS A 472 -0.45 -18.37 20.60
CA LYS A 472 -0.86 -17.24 21.45
C LYS A 472 -2.27 -17.44 22.00
N SER A 473 -2.37 -17.66 23.32
CA SER A 473 -3.64 -17.53 24.04
C SER A 473 -4.21 -16.11 23.87
N ARG A 474 -5.45 -16.01 23.41
CA ARG A 474 -6.18 -14.76 23.15
C ARG A 474 -7.13 -14.49 24.31
N LYS A 475 -7.07 -13.26 24.84
CA LYS A 475 -7.78 -12.83 26.06
C LYS A 475 -9.10 -12.13 25.76
N SER A 476 -9.25 -11.59 24.55
CA SER A 476 -10.45 -10.88 24.10
C SER A 476 -11.12 -11.67 22.98
N LEU A 477 -12.44 -11.78 23.00
CA LEU A 477 -13.17 -12.36 21.87
C LEU A 477 -13.10 -11.41 20.65
N ILE A 478 -13.29 -10.12 20.89
CA ILE A 478 -13.38 -9.11 19.84
C ILE A 478 -12.44 -7.96 20.19
N SER A 479 -11.85 -7.35 19.18
CA SER A 479 -11.33 -5.99 19.30
C SER A 479 -11.77 -5.09 18.17
N PHE A 480 -11.74 -3.79 18.46
CA PHE A 480 -11.89 -2.76 17.45
C PHE A 480 -10.86 -1.65 17.68
N ALA A 481 -9.89 -1.53 16.77
CA ALA A 481 -9.11 -0.32 16.59
C ALA A 481 -9.89 0.63 15.67
N GLY A 482 -10.42 1.72 16.23
CA GLY A 482 -11.32 2.60 15.51
C GLY A 482 -11.53 3.94 16.18
N GLY A 483 -12.19 4.85 15.46
CA GLY A 483 -12.58 6.16 15.97
C GLY A 483 -13.89 6.58 15.32
N ALA A 484 -14.78 7.21 16.07
CA ALA A 484 -16.06 7.70 15.57
C ALA A 484 -15.84 8.81 14.52
N ARG A 485 -16.82 9.03 13.64
CA ARG A 485 -16.80 10.21 12.76
C ARG A 485 -17.57 11.35 13.43
N PRO A 486 -16.98 12.55 13.60
CA PRO A 486 -17.67 13.72 14.13
C PRO A 486 -19.01 13.97 13.42
N GLY A 487 -20.06 14.21 14.20
CA GLY A 487 -21.42 14.48 13.69
C GLY A 487 -22.10 13.33 12.95
N LYS A 488 -21.64 12.07 13.08
CA LYS A 488 -22.22 10.90 12.40
C LYS A 488 -22.47 9.73 13.36
N PRO A 489 -23.47 9.82 14.27
CA PRO A 489 -23.81 8.73 15.19
C PRO A 489 -24.27 7.47 14.45
N ASP A 490 -25.02 7.59 13.35
CA ASP A 490 -25.50 6.42 12.57
C ASP A 490 -24.41 5.78 11.67
N SER A 491 -23.14 6.10 11.90
CA SER A 491 -22.04 5.49 11.15
C SER A 491 -21.74 4.09 11.70
N ILE A 492 -21.38 3.16 10.81
CA ILE A 492 -20.99 1.79 11.21
C ILE A 492 -19.86 1.81 12.25
N ARG A 493 -18.93 2.77 12.17
CA ARG A 493 -17.83 2.90 13.14
C ARG A 493 -18.35 3.31 14.52
N SER A 494 -19.31 4.23 14.59
CA SER A 494 -19.93 4.67 15.84
C SER A 494 -20.70 3.51 16.48
N ILE A 495 -21.59 2.85 15.73
CA ILE A 495 -22.40 1.73 16.25
C ILE A 495 -21.54 0.56 16.74
N LEU A 496 -20.42 0.26 16.06
CA LEU A 496 -19.49 -0.77 16.53
C LEU A 496 -18.65 -0.32 17.75
N ILE A 497 -18.38 0.97 17.92
CA ILE A 497 -17.81 1.52 19.17
C ILE A 497 -18.83 1.36 20.31
N ASP A 498 -20.09 1.71 20.08
CA ASP A 498 -21.15 1.64 21.08
C ASP A 498 -21.39 0.18 21.52
N GLN A 499 -21.50 -0.77 20.59
CA GLN A 499 -21.59 -2.21 20.92
C GLN A 499 -20.36 -2.69 21.68
N CYS A 500 -19.14 -2.32 21.26
CA CYS A 500 -17.90 -2.78 21.88
C CYS A 500 -17.73 -2.23 23.30
N THR A 501 -17.92 -0.92 23.50
CA THR A 501 -17.77 -0.27 24.81
C THR A 501 -18.87 -0.66 25.79
N SER A 502 -20.06 -1.04 25.31
CA SER A 502 -21.15 -1.61 26.12
C SER A 502 -20.93 -3.08 26.53
N SER A 503 -19.84 -3.73 26.09
CA SER A 503 -19.54 -5.14 26.39
C SER A 503 -18.04 -5.37 26.63
N PRO A 504 -17.46 -4.72 27.67
CA PRO A 504 -16.01 -4.69 27.88
C PRO A 504 -15.39 -6.06 28.21
N ASN A 505 -16.18 -7.03 28.66
CA ASN A 505 -15.73 -8.40 28.93
C ASN A 505 -15.54 -9.21 27.63
N GLN A 506 -16.20 -8.79 26.53
CA GLN A 506 -16.18 -9.48 25.24
C GLN A 506 -15.38 -8.71 24.19
N CYS A 507 -15.39 -7.37 24.25
CA CYS A 507 -14.80 -6.51 23.23
C CYS A 507 -13.81 -5.47 23.80
N ARG A 508 -12.57 -5.49 23.30
CA ARG A 508 -11.52 -4.51 23.64
C ARG A 508 -11.48 -3.40 22.58
N PHE A 509 -11.90 -2.20 22.97
CA PHE A 509 -11.84 -1.01 22.11
C PHE A 509 -10.49 -0.28 22.25
N LEU A 510 -9.90 0.13 21.13
CA LEU A 510 -8.75 1.03 21.07
C LEU A 510 -9.13 2.28 20.27
N ASN A 511 -9.16 3.44 20.95
CA ASN A 511 -9.57 4.69 20.34
C ASN A 511 -8.47 5.28 19.44
N CYS A 512 -8.75 5.41 18.16
CA CYS A 512 -7.87 6.05 17.18
C CYS A 512 -8.03 7.58 17.10
N THR A 513 -9.04 8.21 17.72
CA THR A 513 -9.17 9.69 17.62
C THR A 513 -8.05 10.42 18.36
N ASP A 514 -7.51 9.78 19.40
CA ASP A 514 -6.58 10.40 20.35
C ASP A 514 -5.12 9.96 20.06
N GLY A 515 -4.84 9.58 18.82
CA GLY A 515 -3.54 9.04 18.37
C GLY A 515 -3.23 7.61 18.87
N GLY A 516 -4.18 6.92 19.52
CA GLY A 516 -3.96 5.57 20.07
C GLY A 516 -3.58 4.51 19.02
N CYS A 517 -3.87 4.77 17.74
CA CYS A 517 -3.53 3.89 16.62
C CYS A 517 -2.27 4.33 15.84
N ASP A 518 -1.63 5.44 16.23
CA ASP A 518 -0.35 5.91 15.69
C ASP A 518 0.87 5.20 16.32
N LYS A 519 0.58 4.35 17.31
CA LYS A 519 1.50 3.42 17.99
C LYS A 519 1.25 2.01 17.44
N PRO A 520 2.08 1.50 16.51
CA PRO A 520 1.93 0.16 15.95
C PRO A 520 1.82 -0.93 17.02
N GLU A 521 2.52 -0.78 18.14
CA GLU A 521 2.55 -1.76 19.22
C GLU A 521 1.19 -1.93 19.88
N SER A 522 0.46 -0.84 20.13
CA SER A 522 -0.89 -0.87 20.69
C SER A 522 -1.86 -1.60 19.77
N VAL A 523 -1.72 -1.43 18.45
CA VAL A 523 -2.54 -2.09 17.43
C VAL A 523 -2.19 -3.58 17.30
N ILE A 524 -0.90 -3.91 17.26
CA ILE A 524 -0.42 -5.29 17.14
C ILE A 524 -0.69 -6.09 18.43
N GLU A 525 -0.50 -5.52 19.62
CA GLU A 525 -0.89 -6.17 20.88
C GLU A 525 -2.40 -6.48 20.91
N LEU A 526 -3.24 -5.48 20.59
CA LEU A 526 -4.69 -5.63 20.53
C LEU A 526 -5.12 -6.80 19.63
N PHE A 527 -4.58 -6.86 18.41
CA PHE A 527 -4.94 -7.90 17.44
C PHE A 527 -4.37 -9.28 17.81
N ARG A 528 -3.19 -9.35 18.41
CA ARG A 528 -2.61 -10.62 18.89
C ARG A 528 -3.35 -11.20 20.10
N ASP A 529 -4.00 -10.35 20.89
CA ASP A 529 -4.78 -10.75 22.05
C ASP A 529 -6.26 -11.06 21.74
N SER A 530 -6.72 -10.86 20.49
CA SER A 530 -8.14 -10.97 20.11
C SER A 530 -8.44 -12.14 19.18
N GLU A 531 -9.58 -12.83 19.35
CA GLU A 531 -10.05 -13.85 18.37
C GLU A 531 -10.46 -13.20 17.04
N PHE A 532 -11.31 -12.17 17.11
CA PHE A 532 -11.88 -11.43 15.98
C PHE A 532 -11.51 -9.94 16.01
N CYS A 533 -11.29 -9.35 14.85
CA CYS A 533 -10.93 -7.93 14.70
C CYS A 533 -11.92 -7.22 13.77
N LEU A 534 -12.59 -6.18 14.27
CA LEU A 534 -13.63 -5.48 13.50
C LEU A 534 -13.01 -4.57 12.42
N GLN A 535 -13.34 -4.84 11.16
CA GLN A 535 -12.79 -4.15 9.98
C GLN A 535 -13.86 -3.36 9.16
N PRO A 536 -14.56 -2.37 9.76
CA PRO A 536 -15.53 -1.56 9.03
C PRO A 536 -14.86 -0.56 8.06
N PRO A 537 -15.49 -0.22 6.92
CA PRO A 537 -14.93 0.73 5.96
C PRO A 537 -14.66 2.12 6.56
N GLY A 538 -13.64 2.80 6.02
CA GLY A 538 -13.18 4.12 6.44
C GLY A 538 -13.61 5.22 5.48
N ASP A 539 -12.68 6.11 5.13
CA ASP A 539 -12.81 7.07 4.03
C ASP A 539 -12.74 6.34 2.68
N SER A 540 -11.80 5.41 2.55
CA SER A 540 -11.78 4.31 1.58
C SER A 540 -12.50 3.06 2.12
N PRO A 541 -12.99 2.18 1.25
CA PRO A 541 -13.42 0.83 1.61
C PRO A 541 -12.35 -0.02 2.31
N THR A 542 -11.14 -0.11 1.76
CA THR A 542 -10.05 -0.95 2.34
C THR A 542 -9.15 -0.17 3.30
N ARG A 543 -8.39 -0.89 4.14
CA ARG A 543 -7.55 -0.34 5.22
C ARG A 543 -6.33 -1.24 5.49
N LYS A 544 -5.14 -0.66 5.74
CA LYS A 544 -3.93 -1.37 6.25
C LYS A 544 -4.23 -2.29 7.44
N SER A 545 -5.13 -1.84 8.32
CA SER A 545 -5.57 -2.59 9.51
C SER A 545 -6.10 -4.01 9.22
N ILE A 546 -6.66 -4.28 8.03
CA ILE A 546 -7.07 -5.64 7.63
C ILE A 546 -5.85 -6.56 7.60
N PHE A 547 -4.79 -6.12 6.91
CA PHE A 547 -3.52 -6.86 6.81
C PHE A 547 -2.81 -6.98 8.16
N ASP A 548 -2.79 -5.91 8.96
CA ASP A 548 -2.22 -5.94 10.31
C ASP A 548 -2.96 -6.96 11.23
N SER A 549 -4.28 -7.12 11.07
CA SER A 549 -5.05 -8.14 11.80
C SER A 549 -4.76 -9.56 11.31
N LEU A 550 -4.64 -9.77 9.99
CA LEU A 550 -4.27 -11.05 9.38
C LEU A 550 -2.88 -11.50 9.82
N ILE A 551 -1.86 -10.63 9.72
CA ILE A 551 -0.49 -10.99 10.16
C ILE A 551 -0.40 -11.17 11.70
N SER A 552 -1.42 -10.74 12.46
CA SER A 552 -1.53 -10.97 13.90
C SER A 552 -2.35 -12.23 14.26
N GLY A 553 -2.82 -13.00 13.26
CA GLY A 553 -3.67 -14.18 13.44
C GLY A 553 -5.07 -13.88 14.01
N CYS A 554 -5.49 -12.62 13.94
CA CYS A 554 -6.82 -12.18 14.32
C CYS A 554 -7.75 -12.31 13.11
N ILE A 555 -8.94 -12.89 13.30
CA ILE A 555 -9.87 -13.13 12.20
C ILE A 555 -10.56 -11.80 11.84
N PRO A 556 -10.33 -11.20 10.66
CA PRO A 556 -11.00 -9.97 10.27
C PRO A 556 -12.51 -10.18 10.08
N VAL A 557 -13.30 -9.28 10.68
CA VAL A 557 -14.74 -9.19 10.49
C VAL A 557 -15.02 -8.08 9.48
N ILE A 558 -15.37 -8.49 8.26
CA ILE A 558 -15.53 -7.62 7.09
C ILE A 558 -16.98 -7.13 7.01
N PHE A 559 -17.16 -5.82 6.92
CA PHE A 559 -18.50 -5.19 6.84
C PHE A 559 -18.90 -4.72 5.44
N ASP A 560 -17.98 -4.83 4.48
CA ASP A 560 -18.18 -4.48 3.07
C ASP A 560 -17.27 -5.37 2.21
N PRO A 561 -17.78 -6.16 1.25
CA PRO A 561 -16.96 -6.98 0.35
C PRO A 561 -15.92 -6.15 -0.42
N TYR A 562 -16.21 -4.88 -0.68
CA TYR A 562 -15.29 -3.97 -1.36
C TYR A 562 -14.03 -3.69 -0.53
N SER A 563 -14.04 -3.94 0.78
CA SER A 563 -12.87 -3.80 1.65
C SER A 563 -11.80 -4.88 1.41
N ALA A 564 -12.13 -6.05 0.85
CA ALA A 564 -11.16 -7.14 0.64
C ALA A 564 -11.52 -8.07 -0.53
N TYR A 565 -12.77 -8.55 -0.57
CA TYR A 565 -13.25 -9.63 -1.44
C TYR A 565 -13.15 -9.26 -2.93
N TYR A 566 -13.44 -8.00 -3.28
CA TYR A 566 -13.35 -7.50 -4.66
C TYR A 566 -11.99 -6.85 -5.00
N GLN A 567 -11.01 -6.94 -4.10
CA GLN A 567 -9.71 -6.26 -4.18
C GLN A 567 -8.57 -7.23 -4.53
N TYR A 568 -8.21 -8.10 -3.58
CA TYR A 568 -6.87 -8.72 -3.54
C TYR A 568 -6.82 -10.11 -4.18
N THR A 569 -7.23 -10.21 -5.45
CA THR A 569 -7.34 -11.49 -6.20
C THR A 569 -6.06 -12.33 -6.24
N TRP A 570 -4.88 -11.72 -6.12
CA TRP A 570 -3.59 -12.42 -6.10
C TRP A 570 -3.12 -12.84 -4.69
N HIS A 571 -3.68 -12.27 -3.62
CA HIS A 571 -3.19 -12.45 -2.25
C HIS A 571 -4.23 -13.00 -1.26
N LEU A 572 -5.51 -12.98 -1.63
CA LEU A 572 -6.60 -13.56 -0.85
C LEU A 572 -7.39 -14.59 -1.70
N PRO A 573 -7.76 -15.74 -1.11
CA PRO A 573 -8.49 -16.81 -1.80
C PRO A 573 -9.92 -16.38 -2.16
N GLU A 574 -10.58 -17.14 -3.03
CA GLU A 574 -11.98 -16.91 -3.38
C GLU A 574 -12.95 -17.33 -2.26
N ASP A 575 -12.68 -18.44 -1.57
CA ASP A 575 -13.43 -18.77 -0.35
C ASP A 575 -12.97 -17.90 0.82
N HIS A 576 -13.68 -16.77 1.00
CA HIS A 576 -13.38 -15.81 2.05
C HIS A 576 -13.72 -16.32 3.46
N ARG A 577 -14.54 -17.38 3.59
CA ARG A 577 -14.90 -17.99 4.89
C ARG A 577 -13.69 -18.63 5.56
N ARG A 578 -12.67 -19.03 4.77
CA ARG A 578 -11.41 -19.61 5.28
C ARG A 578 -10.57 -18.63 6.11
N TYR A 579 -10.81 -17.33 6.00
CA TYR A 579 -9.99 -16.31 6.68
C TYR A 579 -10.77 -15.15 7.30
N SER A 580 -12.10 -15.07 7.14
CA SER A 580 -12.87 -13.90 7.56
C SER A 580 -14.33 -14.22 7.84
N VAL A 581 -14.94 -13.37 8.68
CA VAL A 581 -16.39 -13.39 8.91
C VAL A 581 -17.00 -12.17 8.22
N TYR A 582 -18.05 -12.39 7.41
CA TYR A 582 -18.81 -11.31 6.79
C TYR A 582 -20.04 -10.93 7.63
N ILE A 583 -20.24 -9.63 7.87
CA ILE A 583 -21.46 -9.08 8.47
C ILE A 583 -21.84 -7.82 7.72
N ASN A 584 -22.93 -7.85 6.95
CA ASN A 584 -23.36 -6.71 6.15
C ASN A 584 -23.60 -5.45 7.01
N LYS A 585 -22.85 -4.37 6.71
CA LYS A 585 -22.94 -3.07 7.43
C LYS A 585 -24.34 -2.46 7.52
N GLU A 586 -25.25 -2.75 6.58
CA GLU A 586 -26.59 -2.12 6.60
C GLU A 586 -27.52 -2.82 7.60
N ASP A 587 -27.32 -4.11 7.84
CA ASP A 587 -28.03 -4.90 8.85
C ASP A 587 -27.65 -4.50 10.28
N VAL A 588 -26.38 -4.12 10.48
CA VAL A 588 -25.89 -3.52 11.74
C VAL A 588 -26.49 -2.13 11.99
N LYS A 589 -26.66 -1.30 10.95
CA LYS A 589 -27.02 0.12 11.14
C LYS A 589 -28.49 0.41 11.40
N LYS A 590 -29.41 -0.15 10.58
CA LYS A 590 -30.70 0.55 10.32
C LYS A 590 -31.99 -0.17 10.68
N VAL A 591 -32.03 -1.49 10.63
CA VAL A 591 -33.32 -2.23 10.79
C VAL A 591 -33.16 -3.45 11.69
N LYS A 592 -32.24 -4.36 11.37
CA LYS A 592 -32.05 -5.61 12.15
C LYS A 592 -31.32 -5.39 13.48
N ARG A 593 -30.51 -4.32 13.61
CA ARG A 593 -29.62 -4.05 14.76
C ARG A 593 -28.82 -5.29 15.18
N VAL A 594 -28.22 -5.98 14.20
CA VAL A 594 -27.46 -7.21 14.45
C VAL A 594 -26.43 -6.97 15.54
N ASN A 595 -26.53 -7.73 16.64
CA ASN A 595 -25.51 -7.74 17.67
C ASN A 595 -24.30 -8.51 17.13
N VAL A 596 -23.25 -7.76 16.79
CA VAL A 596 -22.02 -8.33 16.23
C VAL A 596 -21.34 -9.24 17.23
N ILE A 597 -21.51 -8.99 18.52
CA ILE A 597 -20.91 -9.79 19.59
C ILE A 597 -21.57 -11.16 19.66
N GLU A 598 -22.90 -11.23 19.63
CA GLU A 598 -23.65 -12.50 19.57
C GLU A 598 -23.31 -13.32 18.31
N LYS A 599 -23.28 -12.69 17.13
CA LYS A 599 -22.94 -13.37 15.86
C LYS A 599 -21.49 -13.91 15.80
N LEU A 600 -20.58 -13.35 16.59
CA LEU A 600 -19.20 -13.83 16.70
C LEU A 600 -19.02 -14.83 17.86
N MET A 601 -19.83 -14.72 18.92
CA MET A 601 -19.89 -15.73 19.99
C MET A 601 -20.39 -17.08 19.49
N SER A 602 -21.35 -17.11 18.54
CA SER A 602 -21.92 -18.36 18.01
C SER A 602 -20.96 -19.20 17.16
N LYS A 603 -19.89 -18.60 16.60
CA LYS A 603 -18.87 -19.36 15.87
C LYS A 603 -18.08 -20.24 16.83
N THR A 604 -17.99 -21.53 16.53
CA THR A 604 -17.35 -22.55 17.37
C THR A 604 -15.85 -22.29 17.55
N LEU A 605 -15.25 -22.86 18.59
CA LEU A 605 -13.79 -22.83 18.77
C LEU A 605 -13.08 -23.42 17.54
N ARG A 606 -13.60 -24.53 17.00
CA ARG A 606 -13.02 -25.21 15.84
C ARG A 606 -12.98 -24.33 14.60
N GLU A 607 -14.10 -23.66 14.25
CA GLU A 607 -14.12 -22.71 13.12
C GLU A 607 -13.09 -21.59 13.29
N ARG A 608 -12.90 -21.08 14.51
CA ARG A 608 -11.91 -20.02 14.81
C ARG A 608 -10.48 -20.52 14.67
N GLU A 609 -10.20 -21.73 15.17
CA GLU A 609 -8.88 -22.38 15.05
C GLU A 609 -8.54 -22.69 13.59
N ASP A 610 -9.48 -23.23 12.81
CA ASP A 610 -9.29 -23.52 11.39
C ASP A 610 -9.06 -22.24 10.57
N MET A 611 -9.88 -21.20 10.77
CA MET A 611 -9.66 -19.89 10.14
C MET A 611 -8.29 -19.31 10.50
N ARG A 612 -7.90 -19.37 11.77
CA ARG A 612 -6.61 -18.85 12.24
C ARG A 612 -5.41 -19.62 11.70
N SER A 613 -5.50 -20.95 11.70
CA SER A 613 -4.49 -21.83 11.12
C SER A 613 -4.26 -21.46 9.65
N TYR A 614 -5.34 -21.31 8.89
CA TYR A 614 -5.27 -20.88 7.49
C TYR A 614 -4.67 -19.48 7.33
N ILE A 615 -5.10 -18.49 8.12
CA ILE A 615 -4.51 -17.14 8.11
C ILE A 615 -3.00 -17.18 8.37
N VAL A 616 -2.55 -17.91 9.39
CA VAL A 616 -1.16 -17.93 9.85
C VAL A 616 -0.27 -18.72 8.89
N HIS A 617 -0.69 -19.87 8.41
CA HIS A 617 0.15 -20.77 7.62
C HIS A 617 0.09 -20.48 6.11
N GLU A 618 -1.10 -20.18 5.57
CA GLU A 618 -1.32 -20.03 4.12
C GLU A 618 -1.28 -18.57 3.65
N LEU A 619 -1.82 -17.62 4.44
CA LEU A 619 -1.91 -16.21 4.02
C LEU A 619 -0.72 -15.37 4.47
N LEU A 620 -0.39 -15.38 5.77
CA LEU A 620 0.56 -14.46 6.40
C LEU A 620 1.86 -14.25 5.61
N PRO A 621 2.56 -15.28 5.09
CA PRO A 621 3.78 -15.07 4.32
C PRO A 621 3.54 -14.21 3.07
N GLY A 622 2.47 -14.48 2.32
CA GLY A 622 2.09 -13.76 1.11
C GLY A 622 1.48 -12.36 1.31
N LEU A 623 1.40 -11.90 2.57
CA LEU A 623 0.87 -10.58 2.97
C LEU A 623 1.93 -9.61 3.51
N VAL A 624 3.15 -10.08 3.74
CA VAL A 624 4.29 -9.26 4.20
C VAL A 624 5.24 -8.97 3.06
N TYR A 625 6.07 -7.93 3.20
CA TYR A 625 7.14 -7.61 2.25
C TYR A 625 8.47 -7.79 2.96
N GLY A 626 9.30 -8.74 2.54
CA GLY A 626 10.63 -8.92 3.09
C GLY A 626 11.60 -7.77 2.79
N ASP A 627 12.70 -7.69 3.54
CA ASP A 627 13.75 -6.68 3.32
C ASP A 627 14.35 -6.75 1.90
N SER A 628 15.01 -5.68 1.44
CA SER A 628 15.50 -5.61 0.06
C SER A 628 16.53 -6.71 -0.30
N ASN A 629 17.12 -7.39 0.68
CA ASN A 629 18.03 -8.52 0.52
C ASN A 629 17.37 -9.88 0.88
N ALA A 630 16.08 -9.90 1.21
CA ALA A 630 15.37 -11.11 1.59
C ALA A 630 15.38 -12.13 0.45
N LYS A 631 15.62 -13.38 0.82
CA LYS A 631 15.57 -14.54 -0.06
C LYS A 631 14.79 -15.62 0.68
N PHE A 632 13.60 -15.92 0.19
CA PHE A 632 12.74 -16.96 0.73
C PHE A 632 12.83 -18.19 -0.18
N GLU A 633 13.11 -19.35 0.40
CA GLU A 633 13.17 -20.65 -0.28
C GLU A 633 11.91 -21.47 0.02
N ARG A 634 11.46 -21.41 1.28
CA ARG A 634 10.24 -22.06 1.78
C ARG A 634 9.00 -21.22 1.50
N PHE A 635 9.02 -19.93 1.83
CA PHE A 635 7.88 -19.04 1.65
C PHE A 635 7.95 -18.22 0.34
N ARG A 636 6.85 -17.54 0.02
CA ARG A 636 6.77 -16.49 -1.00
C ARG A 636 6.09 -15.30 -0.36
N ASP A 637 6.67 -14.12 -0.51
CA ASP A 637 6.11 -12.92 0.09
C ASP A 637 5.18 -12.14 -0.86
N ALA A 638 4.64 -11.01 -0.41
CA ALA A 638 3.75 -10.20 -1.23
C ALA A 638 4.44 -9.65 -2.50
N PHE A 639 5.75 -9.42 -2.47
CA PHE A 639 6.51 -9.02 -3.65
C PHE A 639 6.68 -10.18 -4.63
N ASP A 640 7.09 -11.36 -4.15
CA ASP A 640 7.33 -12.54 -4.99
C ASP A 640 6.04 -13.01 -5.69
N ILE A 641 4.92 -13.07 -4.95
CA ILE A 641 3.59 -13.39 -5.51
C ILE A 641 3.18 -12.39 -6.60
N THR A 642 3.43 -11.10 -6.36
CA THR A 642 3.11 -10.03 -7.32
C THR A 642 3.96 -10.14 -8.59
N MET A 643 5.28 -10.30 -8.45
CA MET A 643 6.21 -10.36 -9.58
C MET A 643 5.99 -11.59 -10.45
N ASP A 644 5.79 -12.77 -9.86
CA ASP A 644 5.47 -13.98 -10.62
C ASP A 644 4.13 -13.86 -11.37
N SER A 645 3.12 -13.22 -10.75
CA SER A 645 1.81 -13.03 -11.36
C SER A 645 1.82 -11.96 -12.47
N LEU A 646 2.67 -10.93 -12.35
CA LEU A 646 2.97 -10.00 -13.44
C LEU A 646 3.63 -10.71 -14.62
N LEU A 647 4.66 -11.51 -14.38
CA LEU A 647 5.34 -12.26 -15.44
C LEU A 647 4.38 -13.25 -16.12
N ARG A 648 3.52 -13.94 -15.35
CA ARG A 648 2.46 -14.81 -15.88
C ARG A 648 1.40 -14.04 -16.68
N LYS A 649 1.04 -12.81 -16.26
CA LYS A 649 0.16 -11.92 -17.04
C LYS A 649 0.79 -11.57 -18.38
N ILE A 650 2.03 -11.10 -18.39
CA ILE A 650 2.72 -10.70 -19.63
C ILE A 650 2.82 -11.87 -20.60
N ALA A 651 3.30 -13.04 -20.15
CA ALA A 651 3.41 -14.24 -20.98
C ALA A 651 2.08 -14.76 -21.58
N LYS A 652 0.93 -14.27 -21.08
CA LYS A 652 -0.41 -14.55 -21.62
C LYS A 652 -0.99 -13.43 -22.49
N THR A 653 -0.38 -12.25 -22.54
CA THR A 653 -0.99 -11.03 -23.11
C THR A 653 -0.11 -10.24 -24.09
N VAL A 654 1.18 -10.58 -24.17
CA VAL A 654 2.21 -9.99 -25.06
C VAL A 654 3.05 -11.11 -25.67
#